data_AF-A0A964JPS5-F1
#
_entry.id   AF-A0A964JPS5-F1
#
_cell.length_a   1.000
_cell.length_b   1.000
_cell.length_c   1.000
_cell.angle_alpha   90.00
_cell.angle_beta   90.00
_cell.angle_gamma   90.00
#
_symmetry.space_group_name_H-M   'P 1'
#
loop_
_entity.id
_entity.type
_entity.pdbx_description
1 polymer ?
#
loop_
_entity_poly.entity_id
_entity_poly.type
_entity_poly.pdbx_seq_one_letter_code
_entity_poly.pdbx_strand_id
1 'polypeptide(L)'
;MTSRLLAATVGLVLGCTAEPASPDRPEADGAADRGADRASDAAKDQGIPDAALPVDLGPTDAALPDAAQPDFPCGPPPFAPLVTQVCPGDEACLDGNSGVLLVGASARELSDWKFEIPKVEFLEEFGGCNESQGGGPGHCGALEADFLRNCGNDRICEGDVDDAGQNLYTGPDADDSEGDYGEDGEPIYDYFRDCGIDNLCPSDPGYLAADEGEGNKKFDGLWLAGFQNNRPAMGVRDPLWARTVAVSMGDTTYTMTSIDAVGVFYDDVRRIRERAAELLAASHPELDVDYMLVSATHDHEAPDTMGQWTGEVDPEISIPLKSGVSPRYIAQLRENAALSIVEAVTTMRAATMHVGRASTGAEGFIRDSRDPQIVNDELGVIRFADAAAPDTTIATVVSWGNHPEAMSDVNNFITSDYSHGLRDGIERGIPETVATLPQPGLGGVAIYLQGTVGGLMTPLGIRVNDLAGNEVRNYTYLRADIMGWRLAEYALAALSAPEAVEFDQPALGLAVSPFLVPVENRIFHVGIAVSLFNRESAYFDEERPIDECNLPYLETEMAILRLGPVTLYSVPGELFPELAVGGFDGSRAFGKPVVRADNPNPPPLEQAPAAPYMSDMMPGDFRWPIGLGNDEIGYLVPEYDYELHPSAPYFSEAEGDHYEETNSVGPGAVPRIRLVLDALLDAIGP
;
A
#
# COMPACT_ATOMS: atom_id res chain seq x y z
N MET A 1 1.18 36.03 10.85
CA MET A 1 0.00 36.54 10.11
C MET A 1 -0.76 35.43 9.38
N THR A 2 -0.19 34.23 9.30
CA THR A 2 -0.69 33.02 8.61
C THR A 2 -1.95 32.41 9.25
N SER A 3 -2.06 32.32 10.58
CA SER A 3 -3.21 31.70 11.27
C SER A 3 -4.57 32.40 11.10
N ARG A 4 -4.63 33.55 10.40
CA ARG A 4 -5.89 34.25 10.08
C ARG A 4 -6.39 34.03 8.64
N LEU A 5 -5.59 33.41 7.77
CA LEU A 5 -6.05 33.01 6.43
C LEU A 5 -6.76 31.65 6.48
N LEU A 6 -6.26 30.70 7.26
CA LEU A 6 -6.85 29.36 7.39
C LEU A 6 -8.33 29.40 7.84
N ALA A 7 -8.63 30.24 8.84
CA ALA A 7 -10.00 30.47 9.31
C ALA A 7 -10.94 31.11 8.28
N ALA A 8 -10.41 31.80 7.26
CA ALA A 8 -11.21 32.41 6.19
C ALA A 8 -11.58 31.39 5.09
N THR A 9 -10.72 30.41 4.83
CA THR A 9 -10.98 29.34 3.86
C THR A 9 -11.96 28.31 4.44
N VAL A 10 -11.76 27.88 5.69
CA VAL A 10 -12.70 26.97 6.40
C VAL A 10 -14.07 27.64 6.61
N GLY A 11 -14.07 28.94 6.92
CA GLY A 11 -15.29 29.72 7.16
C GLY A 11 -16.19 29.98 5.93
N LEU A 12 -15.77 29.61 4.70
CA LEU A 12 -16.60 29.73 3.49
C LEU A 12 -17.35 28.44 3.12
N VAL A 13 -17.02 27.30 3.73
CA VAL A 13 -17.63 25.98 3.42
C VAL A 13 -18.84 25.68 4.34
N LEU A 14 -18.82 26.19 5.58
CA LEU A 14 -19.88 25.96 6.57
C LEU A 14 -21.02 26.98 6.44
N GLY A 15 -21.96 26.69 5.54
CA GLY A 15 -23.04 27.58 5.12
C GLY A 15 -24.47 27.04 5.19
N CYS A 16 -24.75 26.01 6.00
CA CYS A 16 -26.12 25.51 6.23
C CYS A 16 -26.30 24.94 7.65
N THR A 17 -27.04 25.65 8.51
CA THR A 17 -27.56 25.11 9.78
C THR A 17 -29.09 25.12 9.76
N ALA A 18 -29.69 24.06 10.31
CA ALA A 18 -31.12 24.00 10.61
C ALA A 18 -31.32 24.04 12.12
N GLU A 19 -31.96 25.09 12.65
CA GLU A 19 -32.34 25.18 14.06
C GLU A 19 -33.46 24.18 14.42
N PRO A 20 -33.66 23.92 15.72
CA PRO A 20 -34.84 24.57 16.32
C PRO A 20 -34.66 25.13 17.74
N ALA A 21 -35.06 26.40 17.89
CA ALA A 21 -35.75 27.03 19.04
C ALA A 21 -35.17 26.95 20.48
N SER A 22 -34.92 28.14 21.05
CA SER A 22 -34.58 28.45 22.46
C SER A 22 -35.85 28.54 23.38
N PRO A 23 -35.83 28.96 24.69
CA PRO A 23 -35.05 30.04 25.36
C PRO A 23 -34.57 29.67 26.81
N ASP A 24 -34.09 30.51 27.75
CA ASP A 24 -33.82 31.97 27.84
C ASP A 24 -32.74 32.24 28.95
N ARG A 25 -31.67 33.00 28.66
CA ARG A 25 -30.94 33.95 29.59
C ARG A 25 -30.18 33.47 30.86
N PRO A 26 -29.32 34.34 31.49
CA PRO A 26 -28.58 35.52 30.98
C PRO A 26 -27.09 35.67 31.41
N GLU A 27 -26.41 36.55 30.68
CA GLU A 27 -25.23 37.40 30.98
C GLU A 27 -24.57 37.43 32.39
N ALA A 28 -23.22 37.49 32.40
CA ALA A 28 -22.43 38.24 33.39
C ALA A 28 -21.08 38.75 32.80
N ASP A 29 -20.73 40.02 33.09
CA ASP A 29 -19.49 40.69 32.68
C ASP A 29 -18.23 40.23 33.44
N GLY A 30 -17.05 40.39 32.83
CA GLY A 30 -15.75 40.34 33.52
C GLY A 30 -14.57 40.75 32.64
N ALA A 31 -13.89 41.85 32.96
CA ALA A 31 -12.88 42.48 32.10
C ALA A 31 -11.49 42.62 32.74
N ALA A 32 -10.49 42.97 31.90
CA ALA A 32 -9.17 43.54 32.21
C ALA A 32 -8.08 42.56 32.75
N ASP A 33 -6.77 42.78 32.59
CA ASP A 33 -5.92 43.65 31.71
C ASP A 33 -4.43 43.35 32.05
N ARG A 34 -3.48 43.72 31.15
CA ARG A 34 -1.99 43.68 31.27
C ARG A 34 -1.34 42.29 31.08
N GLY A 35 -0.18 42.15 30.43
CA GLY A 35 0.59 43.12 29.63
C GLY A 35 2.12 42.96 29.74
N ALA A 36 2.81 42.79 28.60
CA ALA A 36 4.27 42.86 28.35
C ALA A 36 5.20 41.97 29.23
N ASP A 37 6.20 41.28 28.69
CA ASP A 37 7.31 41.90 27.96
C ASP A 37 8.11 40.93 27.06
N ARG A 38 9.10 41.45 26.33
CA ARG A 38 9.94 40.71 25.37
C ARG A 38 11.14 40.00 26.01
N ALA A 39 11.51 38.84 25.48
CA ALA A 39 12.92 38.43 25.38
C ALA A 39 13.14 37.56 24.12
N SER A 40 14.10 37.98 23.28
CA SER A 40 14.66 37.18 22.19
C SER A 40 16.01 36.63 22.64
N ASP A 41 16.34 35.40 22.23
CA ASP A 41 17.67 34.92 21.80
C ASP A 41 17.61 33.38 21.71
N ALA A 42 17.60 32.78 20.51
CA ALA A 42 18.79 32.44 19.72
C ALA A 42 19.51 31.16 20.18
N ALA A 43 18.95 29.99 19.84
CA ALA A 43 19.69 28.73 19.73
C ALA A 43 20.13 28.54 18.26
N LYS A 44 21.36 28.08 18.06
CA LYS A 44 21.95 27.90 16.72
C LYS A 44 21.86 26.44 16.30
N ASP A 45 21.17 26.22 15.21
CA ASP A 45 21.23 24.97 14.45
C ASP A 45 22.65 24.75 13.87
N GLN A 46 23.12 23.49 13.86
CA GLN A 46 24.38 23.09 13.25
C GLN A 46 24.08 22.10 12.12
N GLY A 47 23.83 22.64 10.93
CA GLY A 47 23.47 21.86 9.76
C GLY A 47 24.56 20.88 9.33
N ILE A 48 24.11 19.71 8.91
CA ILE A 48 24.85 18.78 8.05
C ILE A 48 24.63 19.29 6.60
N PRO A 49 25.68 19.46 5.78
CA PRO A 49 25.52 20.07 4.46
C PRO A 49 25.06 19.05 3.41
N ASP A 50 23.94 19.36 2.76
CA ASP A 50 23.61 18.77 1.45
C ASP A 50 24.74 19.04 0.46
N ALA A 51 25.30 17.97 -0.07
CA ALA A 51 26.34 18.00 -1.09
C ALA A 51 25.82 17.30 -2.35
N ALA A 52 24.84 17.92 -3.01
CA ALA A 52 24.39 17.51 -4.34
C ALA A 52 25.59 17.52 -5.32
N LEU A 53 25.98 16.34 -5.76
CA LEU A 53 26.92 16.13 -6.86
C LEU A 53 26.11 15.66 -8.08
N PRO A 54 26.23 16.31 -9.25
CA PRO A 54 25.53 15.85 -10.44
C PRO A 54 26.19 14.57 -10.95
N VAL A 55 25.47 13.45 -10.83
CA VAL A 55 25.76 12.21 -11.56
C VAL A 55 24.96 12.25 -12.85
N ASP A 56 25.65 12.07 -13.97
CA ASP A 56 25.08 12.01 -15.32
C ASP A 56 24.53 10.59 -15.53
N LEU A 57 23.25 10.37 -15.19
CA LEU A 57 22.57 9.08 -15.35
C LEU A 57 22.18 8.87 -16.82
N GLY A 58 22.42 7.66 -17.32
CA GLY A 58 22.00 7.23 -18.66
C GLY A 58 20.48 7.18 -18.83
N PRO A 59 19.97 7.12 -20.07
CA PRO A 59 18.61 7.57 -20.35
C PRO A 59 17.53 6.48 -20.21
N THR A 60 16.86 6.43 -19.06
CA THR A 60 15.45 5.94 -18.98
C THR A 60 14.53 6.80 -18.11
N ASP A 61 15.04 7.56 -17.14
CA ASP A 61 14.24 8.55 -16.39
C ASP A 61 13.90 9.78 -17.24
N ALA A 62 12.87 9.64 -18.08
CA ALA A 62 12.23 10.74 -18.78
C ALA A 62 11.32 11.56 -17.83
N ALA A 63 11.87 12.05 -16.72
CA ALA A 63 11.20 13.00 -15.85
C ALA A 63 10.65 14.17 -16.68
N LEU A 64 9.42 14.60 -16.40
CA LEU A 64 8.81 15.70 -17.15
C LEU A 64 9.73 16.93 -17.10
N PRO A 65 10.08 17.53 -18.26
CA PRO A 65 11.15 18.52 -18.32
C PRO A 65 10.80 19.73 -17.47
N ASP A 66 11.74 20.10 -16.60
CA ASP A 66 11.66 21.14 -15.58
C ASP A 66 11.03 22.44 -16.14
N ALA A 67 9.72 22.59 -15.90
CA ALA A 67 8.90 23.56 -16.61
C ALA A 67 9.13 24.94 -16.01
N ALA A 68 9.83 25.80 -16.74
CA ALA A 68 10.00 27.20 -16.37
C ALA A 68 8.63 27.87 -16.12
N GLN A 69 8.28 28.03 -14.84
CA GLN A 69 7.07 28.64 -14.26
C GLN A 69 6.09 29.15 -15.32
N PRO A 70 5.21 28.27 -15.86
CA PRO A 70 4.33 28.64 -16.95
C PRO A 70 3.24 29.60 -16.46
N ASP A 71 2.75 30.48 -17.34
CA ASP A 71 1.39 30.98 -17.20
C ASP A 71 0.47 29.74 -17.18
N PHE A 72 -0.08 29.35 -16.04
CA PHE A 72 -1.01 28.21 -15.93
C PHE A 72 -2.35 28.59 -16.59
N PRO A 73 -2.65 28.12 -17.82
CA PRO A 73 -3.95 28.42 -18.43
C PRO A 73 -5.04 27.64 -17.70
N CYS A 74 -6.25 28.17 -17.64
CA CYS A 74 -7.38 27.39 -17.13
C CYS A 74 -7.64 26.18 -18.05
N GLY A 75 -7.49 24.98 -17.52
CA GLY A 75 -7.62 23.71 -18.23
C GLY A 75 -6.53 22.71 -17.85
N PRO A 76 -6.64 21.44 -18.27
CA PRO A 76 -5.64 20.42 -17.98
C PRO A 76 -4.30 20.70 -18.68
N PRO A 77 -3.18 20.17 -18.15
CA PRO A 77 -1.88 20.23 -18.81
C PRO A 77 -1.97 19.67 -20.24
N PRO A 78 -1.18 20.22 -21.19
CA PRO A 78 -0.95 19.58 -22.47
C PRO A 78 -0.49 18.13 -22.25
N PHE A 79 -1.26 17.17 -22.76
CA PHE A 79 -1.04 15.77 -22.51
C PHE A 79 -0.59 15.05 -23.78
N ALA A 80 0.61 14.46 -23.71
CA ALA A 80 1.12 13.50 -24.66
C ALA A 80 1.90 12.45 -23.85
N PRO A 81 1.53 11.16 -23.89
CA PRO A 81 2.31 10.11 -23.24
C PRO A 81 3.77 10.15 -23.71
N LEU A 82 4.70 10.20 -22.75
CA LEU A 82 6.13 10.20 -23.03
C LEU A 82 6.63 8.76 -23.03
N VAL A 83 6.31 8.04 -24.10
CA VAL A 83 6.68 6.62 -24.21
C VAL A 83 8.16 6.47 -24.53
N THR A 84 8.91 5.97 -23.55
CA THR A 84 10.27 5.44 -23.72
C THR A 84 10.17 3.94 -23.99
N GLN A 85 10.60 3.51 -25.17
CA GLN A 85 10.73 2.09 -25.51
C GLN A 85 12.17 1.64 -25.27
N VAL A 86 12.34 0.52 -24.58
CA VAL A 86 13.64 -0.15 -24.41
C VAL A 86 13.55 -1.57 -24.95
N CYS A 87 14.45 -1.89 -25.86
CA CYS A 87 14.52 -3.20 -26.49
C CYS A 87 16.00 -3.59 -26.72
N PRO A 88 16.40 -4.84 -26.38
CA PRO A 88 17.77 -5.29 -26.61
C PRO A 88 18.09 -5.34 -28.11
N GLY A 89 19.07 -4.54 -28.53
CA GLY A 89 19.60 -4.53 -29.91
C GLY A 89 18.72 -3.88 -31.00
N ASP A 90 17.91 -2.86 -30.67
CA ASP A 90 16.87 -2.34 -31.57
C ASP A 90 17.26 -1.27 -32.62
N GLU A 91 16.45 -1.15 -33.70
CA GLU A 91 16.23 0.09 -34.46
C GLU A 91 14.71 0.46 -34.64
N ALA A 92 13.75 -0.45 -34.38
CA ALA A 92 12.33 -0.25 -34.00
C ALA A 92 11.61 -1.64 -33.86
N CYS A 93 11.43 -2.17 -32.65
CA CYS A 93 11.59 -3.62 -32.43
C CYS A 93 10.48 -4.59 -32.87
N LEU A 94 10.92 -5.81 -33.21
CA LEU A 94 10.30 -7.11 -32.85
C LEU A 94 11.16 -8.33 -33.28
N ASP A 95 12.24 -8.14 -34.06
CA ASP A 95 13.12 -9.20 -34.58
C ASP A 95 14.47 -9.34 -33.80
N GLY A 96 14.66 -8.60 -32.71
CA GLY A 96 15.93 -8.52 -31.97
C GLY A 96 15.98 -9.31 -30.67
N ASN A 97 16.27 -10.62 -30.71
CA ASN A 97 16.88 -11.26 -29.53
C ASN A 97 17.68 -12.54 -29.84
N SER A 98 19.00 -12.48 -29.58
CA SER A 98 19.87 -13.67 -29.54
C SER A 98 20.77 -13.59 -28.30
N GLY A 99 20.23 -13.97 -27.15
CA GLY A 99 20.92 -13.98 -25.86
C GLY A 99 20.77 -15.32 -25.13
N VAL A 100 21.47 -15.44 -24.00
CA VAL A 100 21.16 -16.43 -22.96
C VAL A 100 20.29 -15.71 -21.93
N LEU A 101 19.16 -16.28 -21.56
CA LEU A 101 18.34 -15.78 -20.47
C LEU A 101 19.15 -15.83 -19.17
N LEU A 102 19.41 -14.68 -18.56
CA LEU A 102 20.03 -14.59 -17.24
C LEU A 102 18.95 -14.18 -16.23
N VAL A 103 18.91 -14.88 -15.09
CA VAL A 103 17.98 -14.59 -13.99
C VAL A 103 18.72 -14.65 -12.67
N GLY A 104 18.43 -13.68 -11.80
CA GLY A 104 18.91 -13.61 -10.43
C GLY A 104 17.78 -13.14 -9.52
N ALA A 105 17.88 -13.42 -8.23
CA ALA A 105 16.80 -13.13 -7.31
C ALA A 105 17.27 -12.98 -5.86
N SER A 106 16.50 -12.23 -5.09
CA SER A 106 16.81 -11.85 -3.71
C SER A 106 15.53 -11.74 -2.89
N ALA A 107 15.67 -11.96 -1.58
CA ALA A 107 14.64 -11.63 -0.59
C ALA A 107 15.33 -10.89 0.54
N ARG A 108 14.97 -9.61 0.73
CA ARG A 108 15.49 -8.74 1.78
C ARG A 108 14.39 -8.45 2.78
N GLU A 109 14.67 -8.67 4.04
CA GLU A 109 13.75 -8.42 5.15
C GLU A 109 13.53 -6.91 5.35
N LEU A 110 12.28 -6.51 5.57
CA LEU A 110 11.88 -5.13 5.83
C LEU A 110 11.43 -4.90 7.26
N SER A 111 11.01 -5.97 7.96
CA SER A 111 10.44 -5.87 9.30
C SER A 111 11.35 -5.15 10.27
N ASP A 112 10.75 -4.21 10.98
CA ASP A 112 11.34 -3.66 12.19
C ASP A 112 11.07 -4.60 13.36
N TRP A 113 12.08 -4.91 14.15
CA TRP A 113 11.96 -5.75 15.34
C TRP A 113 12.11 -4.96 16.64
N LYS A 114 12.19 -3.63 16.53
CA LYS A 114 12.38 -2.69 17.63
C LYS A 114 11.48 -1.49 17.41
N PHE A 115 10.49 -1.31 18.25
CA PHE A 115 9.58 -0.17 18.27
C PHE A 115 8.86 -0.19 19.61
N GLU A 116 8.37 0.95 20.07
CA GLU A 116 7.59 0.98 21.31
C GLU A 116 6.25 0.26 21.12
N ILE A 117 5.84 -0.53 22.12
CA ILE A 117 4.53 -1.18 22.16
C ILE A 117 3.61 -0.48 23.16
N PRO A 118 2.29 -0.38 22.88
CA PRO A 118 1.34 0.14 23.83
C PRO A 118 1.15 -0.84 25.00
N LYS A 119 0.69 -0.31 26.14
CA LYS A 119 0.09 -1.08 27.22
C LYS A 119 -1.17 -1.77 26.67
N VAL A 120 -1.17 -3.10 26.72
CA VAL A 120 -2.30 -3.95 26.28
C VAL A 120 -3.65 -3.60 26.93
N GLU A 121 -3.62 -2.92 28.07
CA GLU A 121 -4.77 -2.44 28.86
C GLU A 121 -5.59 -1.33 28.17
N PHE A 122 -5.06 -0.72 27.11
CA PHE A 122 -5.68 0.37 26.34
C PHE A 122 -6.26 -0.12 25.00
N LEU A 123 -6.29 -1.43 24.76
CA LEU A 123 -6.79 -2.05 23.53
C LEU A 123 -8.25 -2.51 23.70
N GLU A 124 -9.11 -2.18 22.72
CA GLU A 124 -10.57 -2.36 22.78
C GLU A 124 -11.02 -3.79 23.11
N GLU A 125 -10.25 -4.81 22.70
CA GLU A 125 -10.54 -6.22 22.93
C GLU A 125 -9.58 -6.90 23.94
N PHE A 126 -8.98 -6.17 24.89
CA PHE A 126 -8.00 -6.70 25.86
C PHE A 126 -8.39 -8.03 26.55
N GLY A 127 -9.68 -8.25 26.85
CA GLY A 127 -10.19 -9.51 27.41
C GLY A 127 -10.26 -10.70 26.43
N GLY A 128 -10.24 -10.41 25.13
CA GLY A 128 -10.25 -11.34 23.99
C GLY A 128 -8.87 -11.81 23.53
N CYS A 129 -7.81 -11.09 23.89
CA CYS A 129 -6.38 -11.36 23.64
C CYS A 129 -5.81 -12.68 24.24
N ASN A 130 -6.63 -13.72 24.42
CA ASN A 130 -6.21 -15.01 24.99
C ASN A 130 -5.57 -15.92 23.92
N GLU A 131 -4.27 -16.18 24.04
CA GLU A 131 -3.43 -17.09 23.21
C GLU A 131 -3.93 -18.57 23.10
N SER A 132 -5.05 -18.92 23.73
CA SER A 132 -5.46 -20.30 24.03
C SER A 132 -6.26 -21.03 22.94
N GLN A 133 -6.45 -20.42 21.75
CA GLN A 133 -7.10 -21.04 20.59
C GLN A 133 -6.11 -21.40 19.45
N GLY A 134 -4.84 -21.63 19.78
CA GLY A 134 -3.97 -22.51 18.98
C GLY A 134 -3.31 -21.91 17.73
N GLY A 135 -2.77 -20.69 17.80
CA GLY A 135 -1.92 -20.18 16.72
C GLY A 135 -1.23 -18.83 16.95
N GLY A 136 -1.82 -17.96 17.77
CA GLY A 136 -1.29 -16.62 18.06
C GLY A 136 -2.06 -15.93 19.20
N PRO A 137 -1.65 -14.73 19.62
CA PRO A 137 -2.47 -13.88 20.47
C PRO A 137 -3.83 -13.64 19.82
N GLY A 138 -4.89 -13.69 20.64
CA GLY A 138 -6.26 -13.44 20.17
C GLY A 138 -6.44 -11.97 19.76
N HIS A 139 -7.56 -11.71 19.09
CA HIS A 139 -8.03 -10.38 18.68
C HIS A 139 -7.70 -9.28 19.72
N CYS A 140 -6.92 -8.29 19.31
CA CYS A 140 -6.53 -7.17 20.17
C CYS A 140 -6.88 -5.78 19.57
N GLY A 141 -7.31 -5.69 18.31
CA GLY A 141 -8.07 -4.55 17.78
C GLY A 141 -7.36 -3.20 17.81
N ALA A 142 -8.14 -2.12 17.89
CA ALA A 142 -7.63 -0.76 17.99
C ALA A 142 -7.38 -0.34 19.45
N LEU A 143 -6.65 0.77 19.64
CA LEU A 143 -6.65 1.49 20.91
C LEU A 143 -8.02 2.12 21.16
N GLU A 144 -8.51 2.01 22.39
CA GLU A 144 -9.79 2.57 22.82
C GLU A 144 -9.82 4.08 22.59
N ALA A 145 -10.95 4.62 22.09
CA ALA A 145 -11.06 6.00 21.58
C ALA A 145 -10.44 7.12 22.46
N ASP A 146 -10.43 6.93 23.77
CA ASP A 146 -9.93 7.88 24.77
C ASP A 146 -8.44 7.70 25.15
N PHE A 147 -7.68 6.84 24.45
CA PHE A 147 -6.29 6.48 24.82
C PHE A 147 -5.28 7.64 24.87
N LEU A 148 -5.57 8.75 24.18
CA LEU A 148 -4.78 9.99 24.20
C LEU A 148 -5.12 10.89 25.40
N ARG A 149 -6.15 10.57 26.19
CA ARG A 149 -6.45 11.27 27.43
C ARG A 149 -5.50 10.78 28.52
N ASN A 150 -4.87 11.73 29.21
CA ASN A 150 -4.09 11.46 30.40
C ASN A 150 -5.05 11.22 31.58
N CYS A 151 -5.38 9.95 31.82
CA CYS A 151 -6.35 9.48 32.82
C CYS A 151 -5.71 8.50 33.82
N GLY A 152 -4.38 8.44 33.86
CA GLY A 152 -3.63 7.51 34.69
C GLY A 152 -3.93 6.04 34.41
N ASN A 153 -3.59 5.19 35.37
CA ASN A 153 -3.77 3.74 35.24
C ASN A 153 -5.19 3.26 35.59
N ASP A 154 -6.02 4.08 36.25
CA ASP A 154 -7.41 3.72 36.57
C ASP A 154 -8.43 4.10 35.48
N ARG A 155 -7.98 4.94 34.53
CA ARG A 155 -8.67 5.35 33.30
C ARG A 155 -9.89 6.26 33.55
N ILE A 156 -9.90 7.01 34.65
CA ILE A 156 -10.92 8.00 34.98
C ILE A 156 -10.34 9.40 34.88
N CYS A 157 -10.76 10.16 33.88
CA CYS A 157 -10.28 11.52 33.63
C CYS A 157 -11.15 12.62 34.26
N GLU A 158 -10.59 13.84 34.37
CA GLU A 158 -11.36 15.02 34.76
C GLU A 158 -12.55 15.22 33.79
N GLY A 159 -13.77 15.22 34.35
CA GLY A 159 -15.02 15.37 33.61
C GLY A 159 -15.82 14.08 33.41
N ASP A 160 -15.25 12.91 33.69
CA ASP A 160 -15.95 11.63 33.52
C ASP A 160 -17.07 11.45 34.56
N VAL A 161 -18.22 10.94 34.12
CA VAL A 161 -19.41 10.75 34.95
C VAL A 161 -20.04 9.37 34.77
N ASP A 162 -20.69 8.86 35.81
CA ASP A 162 -21.49 7.63 35.73
C ASP A 162 -22.85 7.83 35.01
N ASP A 163 -23.58 6.75 34.76
CA ASP A 163 -24.94 6.76 34.19
C ASP A 163 -25.95 7.66 34.95
N ALA A 164 -25.64 8.05 36.20
CA ALA A 164 -26.45 8.91 37.04
C ALA A 164 -25.93 10.38 37.08
N GLY A 165 -24.88 10.71 36.31
CA GLY A 165 -24.25 12.02 36.24
C GLY A 165 -23.38 12.35 37.47
N GLN A 166 -22.94 11.35 38.23
CA GLN A 166 -21.99 11.55 39.33
C GLN A 166 -20.57 11.58 38.77
N ASN A 167 -19.81 12.62 39.13
CA ASN A 167 -18.39 12.71 38.78
C ASN A 167 -17.64 11.49 39.31
N LEU A 168 -17.04 10.73 38.40
CA LEU A 168 -16.16 9.60 38.70
C LEU A 168 -14.79 10.10 39.15
N TYR A 169 -14.35 11.24 38.61
CA TYR A 169 -13.05 11.83 38.90
C TYR A 169 -12.93 12.29 40.36
N THR A 170 -11.99 11.72 41.12
CA THR A 170 -11.77 12.10 42.54
C THR A 170 -10.53 12.96 42.78
N GLY A 171 -9.81 13.34 41.71
CA GLY A 171 -8.51 13.99 41.74
C GLY A 171 -7.36 13.00 41.51
N PRO A 172 -6.13 13.49 41.25
CA PRO A 172 -4.98 12.70 40.84
C PRO A 172 -4.82 11.38 41.59
N ASP A 173 -4.61 10.32 40.83
CA ASP A 173 -4.41 8.97 41.35
C ASP A 173 -3.13 8.88 42.21
N ALA A 174 -3.05 7.79 42.99
CA ALA A 174 -2.05 7.70 44.05
C ALA A 174 -0.62 7.42 43.55
N ASP A 175 -0.44 7.20 42.25
CA ASP A 175 0.87 7.05 41.60
C ASP A 175 1.31 8.29 40.81
N ASP A 176 0.51 9.37 40.80
CA ASP A 176 0.82 10.68 40.17
C ASP A 176 0.92 10.57 38.63
N SER A 177 0.21 9.61 38.01
CA SER A 177 0.14 9.48 36.55
C SER A 177 -0.88 10.45 35.94
N GLU A 178 -2.02 10.67 36.62
CA GLU A 178 -2.99 11.68 36.19
C GLU A 178 -2.45 13.13 36.22
N GLY A 179 -2.30 13.73 35.05
CA GLY A 179 -1.89 15.12 34.86
C GLY A 179 -0.38 15.32 34.80
N ASP A 180 0.38 14.30 34.39
CA ASP A 180 1.78 14.47 34.06
C ASP A 180 1.98 15.20 32.71
N TYR A 181 2.39 16.46 32.82
CA TYR A 181 2.79 17.28 31.66
C TYR A 181 4.32 17.35 31.57
N GLY A 182 4.84 17.44 30.35
CA GLY A 182 6.25 17.71 30.12
C GLY A 182 6.71 19.08 30.62
N GLU A 183 8.03 19.31 30.64
CA GLU A 183 8.58 20.64 30.99
C GLU A 183 8.20 21.74 29.98
N ASP A 184 7.76 21.33 28.79
CA ASP A 184 7.15 22.11 27.72
C ASP A 184 5.65 22.37 27.91
N GLY A 185 4.98 21.59 28.75
CA GLY A 185 3.54 21.68 29.02
C GLY A 185 2.66 20.82 28.13
N GLU A 186 3.24 19.92 27.33
CA GLU A 186 2.50 18.92 26.55
C GLU A 186 2.10 17.72 27.45
N PRO A 187 0.93 17.10 27.25
CA PRO A 187 0.53 15.93 28.03
C PRO A 187 1.44 14.73 27.73
N ILE A 188 1.82 13.99 28.76
CA ILE A 188 2.34 12.64 28.60
C ILE A 188 1.15 11.69 28.48
N TYR A 189 1.29 10.61 27.71
CA TYR A 189 0.19 9.69 27.41
C TYR A 189 0.37 8.34 28.10
N ASP A 190 -0.66 7.89 28.82
CA ASP A 190 -0.63 6.66 29.62
C ASP A 190 -0.56 5.37 28.82
N TYR A 191 -0.93 5.37 27.53
CA TYR A 191 -1.16 4.14 26.77
C TYR A 191 0.11 3.37 26.36
N PHE A 192 1.32 3.87 26.63
CA PHE A 192 2.57 3.19 26.30
C PHE A 192 3.59 3.31 27.45
N ARG A 193 4.81 2.82 27.23
CA ARG A 193 5.95 3.06 28.12
C ARG A 193 7.05 3.73 27.31
N ASP A 194 7.37 4.98 27.68
CA ASP A 194 8.47 5.77 27.14
C ASP A 194 9.83 5.20 27.59
N CYS A 195 10.14 4.02 27.06
CA CYS A 195 11.28 3.17 27.39
C CYS A 195 12.03 2.74 26.12
N GLY A 196 11.79 3.42 25.01
CA GLY A 196 12.55 3.27 23.77
C GLY A 196 12.28 1.97 23.01
N ILE A 197 12.88 1.88 21.84
CA ILE A 197 12.55 0.85 20.85
C ILE A 197 12.97 -0.57 21.26
N ASP A 198 13.80 -0.76 22.29
CA ASP A 198 14.06 -2.08 22.88
C ASP A 198 13.08 -2.49 24.00
N ASN A 199 12.19 -1.57 24.40
CA ASN A 199 11.15 -1.73 25.43
C ASN A 199 11.69 -2.11 26.83
N LEU A 200 12.94 -1.75 27.16
CA LEU A 200 13.51 -1.95 28.50
C LEU A 200 13.57 -0.61 29.24
N CYS A 201 12.77 -0.47 30.31
CA CYS A 201 12.85 0.71 31.16
C CYS A 201 14.09 0.64 32.09
N PRO A 202 14.57 1.76 32.67
CA PRO A 202 15.71 1.78 33.60
C PRO A 202 15.60 0.86 34.84
N SER A 203 14.38 0.41 35.17
CA SER A 203 14.09 -0.55 36.24
C SER A 203 14.14 -2.02 35.81
N ASP A 204 14.18 -2.32 34.52
CA ASP A 204 13.92 -3.66 33.99
C ASP A 204 15.17 -4.57 33.97
N PRO A 205 15.01 -5.89 34.22
CA PRO A 205 16.13 -6.83 34.20
C PRO A 205 16.71 -7.01 32.78
N GLY A 206 17.83 -6.34 32.51
CA GLY A 206 18.50 -6.40 31.21
C GLY A 206 18.87 -5.02 30.65
N TYR A 207 18.26 -3.95 31.18
CA TYR A 207 18.58 -2.58 30.84
C TYR A 207 20.09 -2.29 30.92
N LEU A 208 20.64 -1.70 29.86
CA LEU A 208 22.07 -1.37 29.77
C LEU A 208 22.31 0.14 29.84
N ALA A 209 21.56 0.90 29.04
CA ALA A 209 21.53 2.34 28.93
C ALA A 209 20.37 2.72 27.98
N ALA A 210 19.95 3.98 28.01
CA ALA A 210 18.89 4.48 27.13
C ALA A 210 19.23 4.32 25.64
N ASP A 211 18.22 3.96 24.86
CA ASP A 211 18.31 3.79 23.40
C ASP A 211 17.49 4.84 22.63
N GLU A 212 17.02 4.50 21.42
CA GLU A 212 16.25 5.43 20.59
C GLU A 212 14.79 5.46 21.06
N GLY A 213 14.24 6.66 21.26
CA GLY A 213 12.90 6.88 21.81
C GLY A 213 12.91 7.24 23.30
N GLU A 214 13.67 6.53 24.14
CA GLU A 214 13.56 6.64 25.61
C GLU A 214 13.64 8.08 26.17
N GLY A 215 12.59 8.43 26.93
CA GLY A 215 12.44 9.71 27.63
C GLY A 215 11.93 10.85 26.75
N ASN A 216 11.45 10.58 25.53
CA ASN A 216 11.02 11.60 24.58
C ASN A 216 9.52 11.94 24.64
N LYS A 217 8.73 11.15 25.39
CA LYS A 217 7.28 11.30 25.63
C LYS A 217 6.41 11.18 24.38
N LYS A 218 6.89 10.47 23.36
CA LYS A 218 6.18 10.21 22.11
C LYS A 218 6.23 8.72 21.84
N PHE A 219 5.10 8.17 21.44
CA PHE A 219 5.02 6.77 21.06
C PHE A 219 5.80 6.53 19.75
N ASP A 220 7.01 5.99 19.86
CA ASP A 220 7.86 5.59 18.72
C ASP A 220 7.53 4.15 18.27
N GLY A 221 6.22 3.90 18.16
CA GLY A 221 5.65 2.66 17.65
C GLY A 221 5.50 2.63 16.12
N LEU A 222 4.77 1.63 15.64
CA LEU A 222 4.35 1.50 14.24
C LEU A 222 2.83 1.32 14.19
N TRP A 223 2.18 1.93 13.21
CA TRP A 223 0.74 1.79 12.96
C TRP A 223 0.51 0.84 11.79
N LEU A 224 -0.40 -0.13 11.94
CA LEU A 224 -0.76 -1.06 10.87
C LEU A 224 -1.71 -0.39 9.87
N ALA A 225 -1.41 -0.56 8.59
CA ALA A 225 -2.13 0.07 7.49
C ALA A 225 -3.38 -0.71 7.03
N GLY A 226 -4.04 -0.21 5.98
CA GLY A 226 -5.16 -0.88 5.29
C GLY A 226 -6.54 -0.65 5.91
N PHE A 227 -6.70 -0.95 7.20
CA PHE A 227 -8.00 -0.92 7.91
C PHE A 227 -8.30 0.43 8.58
N GLN A 228 -8.84 0.44 9.81
CA GLN A 228 -9.09 1.67 10.57
C GLN A 228 -7.80 2.23 11.21
N ASN A 229 -7.87 3.51 11.60
CA ASN A 229 -6.87 4.18 12.43
C ASN A 229 -6.75 3.53 13.82
N ASN A 230 -5.77 3.97 14.62
CA ASN A 230 -5.54 3.52 15.99
C ASN A 230 -5.18 2.02 16.12
N ARG A 231 -4.65 1.36 15.08
CA ARG A 231 -4.15 -0.02 15.11
C ARG A 231 -2.62 -0.05 15.32
N PRO A 232 -2.10 -0.06 16.57
CA PRO A 232 -0.66 -0.14 16.81
C PRO A 232 -0.14 -1.57 16.57
N ALA A 233 1.12 -1.67 16.15
CA ALA A 233 1.86 -2.92 16.12
C ALA A 233 2.27 -3.34 17.56
N MET A 234 2.12 -4.62 17.86
CA MET A 234 2.47 -5.26 19.14
C MET A 234 3.69 -6.19 19.01
N GLY A 235 4.19 -6.40 17.78
CA GLY A 235 5.31 -7.28 17.47
C GLY A 235 5.31 -7.71 16.01
N VAL A 236 6.19 -8.64 15.67
CA VAL A 236 6.29 -9.27 14.34
C VAL A 236 5.98 -10.76 14.48
N ARG A 237 5.00 -11.25 13.73
CA ARG A 237 4.66 -12.67 13.59
C ARG A 237 5.63 -13.34 12.61
N ASP A 238 5.78 -12.74 11.44
CA ASP A 238 6.70 -13.17 10.39
C ASP A 238 7.22 -11.96 9.61
N PRO A 239 8.40 -12.06 8.96
CA PRO A 239 9.01 -10.90 8.35
C PRO A 239 8.26 -10.43 7.11
N LEU A 240 8.22 -9.11 6.92
CA LEU A 240 7.95 -8.43 5.65
C LEU A 240 9.20 -8.46 4.76
N TRP A 241 9.01 -8.39 3.44
CA TRP A 241 10.08 -8.54 2.45
C TRP A 241 10.00 -7.53 1.30
N ALA A 242 11.16 -7.07 0.85
CA ALA A 242 11.38 -6.64 -0.52
C ALA A 242 11.99 -7.81 -1.29
N ARG A 243 11.23 -8.42 -2.19
CA ARG A 243 11.67 -9.56 -3.00
C ARG A 243 11.84 -9.10 -4.43
N THR A 244 12.99 -9.39 -5.03
CA THR A 244 13.30 -8.94 -6.39
C THR A 244 13.68 -10.13 -7.27
N VAL A 245 13.19 -10.12 -8.50
CA VAL A 245 13.70 -10.95 -9.60
C VAL A 245 14.28 -10.02 -10.66
N ALA A 246 15.55 -10.22 -10.99
CA ALA A 246 16.23 -9.55 -12.10
C ALA A 246 16.27 -10.50 -13.29
N VAL A 247 15.98 -9.98 -14.48
CA VAL A 247 16.01 -10.73 -15.73
C VAL A 247 16.80 -9.92 -16.76
N SER A 248 17.72 -10.58 -17.46
CA SER A 248 18.53 -9.98 -18.51
C SER A 248 18.57 -10.87 -19.76
N MET A 249 18.47 -10.24 -20.93
CA MET A 249 18.46 -10.89 -22.24
C MET A 249 19.21 -10.00 -23.23
N GLY A 250 20.47 -10.34 -23.52
CA GLY A 250 21.33 -9.54 -24.39
C GLY A 250 22.05 -8.45 -23.60
N ASP A 251 21.77 -7.19 -23.92
CA ASP A 251 22.23 -6.00 -23.22
C ASP A 251 21.17 -5.39 -22.28
N THR A 252 19.87 -5.68 -22.48
CA THR A 252 18.79 -5.19 -21.61
C THR A 252 18.63 -6.03 -20.35
N THR A 253 18.54 -5.35 -19.20
CA THR A 253 18.30 -5.89 -17.86
C THR A 253 17.19 -5.11 -17.17
N TYR A 254 16.23 -5.81 -16.58
CA TYR A 254 15.19 -5.17 -15.76
C TYR A 254 14.94 -5.96 -14.48
N THR A 255 14.36 -5.29 -13.48
CA THR A 255 13.94 -5.93 -12.23
C THR A 255 12.44 -5.81 -11.99
N MET A 256 11.90 -6.80 -11.29
CA MET A 256 10.55 -6.81 -10.73
C MET A 256 10.69 -6.98 -9.22
N THR A 257 10.38 -5.92 -8.48
CA THR A 257 10.43 -5.89 -7.01
C THR A 257 9.01 -5.84 -6.44
N SER A 258 8.75 -6.68 -5.45
CA SER A 258 7.53 -6.70 -4.65
C SER A 258 7.88 -6.38 -3.21
N ILE A 259 7.17 -5.43 -2.63
CA ILE A 259 7.35 -4.91 -1.28
C ILE A 259 6.10 -5.27 -0.46
N ASP A 260 6.30 -5.92 0.68
CA ASP A 260 5.22 -6.16 1.64
C ASP A 260 4.87 -4.85 2.37
N ALA A 261 3.87 -4.16 1.83
CA ALA A 261 3.33 -2.88 2.27
C ALA A 261 1.92 -2.69 1.67
N VAL A 262 1.12 -1.81 2.27
CA VAL A 262 -0.19 -1.39 1.73
C VAL A 262 -0.07 -0.69 0.37
N GLY A 263 1.01 0.05 0.14
CA GLY A 263 1.26 0.82 -1.07
C GLY A 263 2.64 1.48 -1.00
N VAL A 264 3.16 1.95 -2.14
CA VAL A 264 4.40 2.74 -2.17
C VAL A 264 4.22 3.86 -3.18
N PHE A 265 4.26 5.11 -2.72
CA PHE A 265 4.15 6.26 -3.60
C PHE A 265 5.31 6.35 -4.61
N TYR A 266 5.04 6.91 -5.80
CA TYR A 266 6.04 7.07 -6.87
C TYR A 266 7.30 7.80 -6.42
N ASP A 267 7.17 8.77 -5.51
CA ASP A 267 8.31 9.51 -4.94
C ASP A 267 9.28 8.56 -4.18
N ASP A 268 8.75 7.53 -3.53
CA ASP A 268 9.53 6.52 -2.82
C ASP A 268 10.01 5.39 -3.72
N VAL A 269 9.24 5.03 -4.75
CA VAL A 269 9.73 4.18 -5.84
C VAL A 269 10.95 4.81 -6.53
N ARG A 270 10.90 6.11 -6.85
CA ARG A 270 12.06 6.83 -7.42
C ARG A 270 13.26 6.81 -6.48
N ARG A 271 13.08 7.13 -5.19
CA ARG A 271 14.16 7.06 -4.18
C ARG A 271 14.76 5.64 -4.06
N ILE A 272 13.97 4.59 -4.20
CA ILE A 272 14.45 3.19 -4.25
C ILE A 272 15.29 2.93 -5.51
N ARG A 273 14.82 3.37 -6.69
CA ARG A 273 15.52 3.23 -7.98
C ARG A 273 16.85 3.97 -7.99
N GLU A 274 16.83 5.24 -7.62
CA GLU A 274 18.01 6.11 -7.48
C GLU A 274 19.04 5.44 -6.56
N ARG A 275 18.60 4.97 -5.40
CA ARG A 275 19.47 4.31 -4.42
C ARG A 275 20.05 2.98 -4.92
N ALA A 276 19.27 2.18 -5.66
CA ALA A 276 19.77 0.96 -6.27
C ALA A 276 20.81 1.24 -7.36
N ALA A 277 20.59 2.27 -8.19
CA ALA A 277 21.52 2.73 -9.21
C ALA A 277 22.83 3.25 -8.60
N GLU A 278 22.78 4.05 -7.52
CA GLU A 278 23.98 4.46 -6.76
C GLU A 278 24.80 3.26 -6.28
N LEU A 279 24.13 2.27 -5.67
CA LEU A 279 24.77 1.09 -5.11
C LEU A 279 25.40 0.21 -6.21
N LEU A 280 24.73 0.05 -7.35
CA LEU A 280 25.29 -0.64 -8.53
C LEU A 280 26.49 0.13 -9.08
N ALA A 281 26.38 1.43 -9.36
CA ALA A 281 27.47 2.25 -9.88
C ALA A 281 28.70 2.27 -8.95
N ALA A 282 28.50 2.18 -7.63
CA ALA A 282 29.57 2.15 -6.64
C ALA A 282 30.25 0.77 -6.49
N SER A 283 29.54 -0.33 -6.76
CA SER A 283 30.01 -1.71 -6.45
C SER A 283 30.25 -2.60 -7.67
N HIS A 284 29.46 -2.43 -8.73
CA HIS A 284 29.44 -3.23 -9.96
C HIS A 284 29.19 -2.32 -11.19
N PRO A 285 30.10 -1.36 -11.49
CA PRO A 285 29.93 -0.38 -12.58
C PRO A 285 29.93 -0.99 -14.00
N GLU A 286 30.13 -2.31 -14.11
CA GLU A 286 29.94 -3.09 -15.34
C GLU A 286 28.51 -3.62 -15.55
N LEU A 287 27.64 -3.50 -14.54
CA LEU A 287 26.24 -3.89 -14.60
C LEU A 287 25.38 -2.63 -14.75
N ASP A 288 24.43 -2.70 -15.69
CA ASP A 288 23.44 -1.65 -15.94
C ASP A 288 22.03 -2.27 -15.84
N VAL A 289 21.04 -1.44 -15.51
CA VAL A 289 19.64 -1.86 -15.34
C VAL A 289 18.75 -0.82 -15.99
N ASP A 290 18.21 -1.14 -17.16
CA ASP A 290 17.39 -0.24 -17.96
C ASP A 290 16.11 0.18 -17.22
N TYR A 291 15.54 -0.72 -16.40
CA TYR A 291 14.27 -0.46 -15.71
C TYR A 291 14.07 -1.29 -14.44
N MET A 292 13.42 -0.68 -13.45
CA MET A 292 13.18 -1.27 -12.14
C MET A 292 11.70 -1.11 -11.75
N LEU A 293 10.88 -2.12 -12.05
CA LEU A 293 9.49 -2.16 -11.60
C LEU A 293 9.47 -2.40 -10.08
N VAL A 294 8.75 -1.55 -9.36
CA VAL A 294 8.49 -1.72 -7.92
C VAL A 294 6.99 -1.80 -7.73
N SER A 295 6.52 -2.76 -6.93
CA SER A 295 5.10 -2.97 -6.65
C SER A 295 4.90 -3.28 -5.17
N ALA A 296 3.72 -2.97 -4.65
CA ALA A 296 3.30 -3.37 -3.31
C ALA A 296 2.46 -4.66 -3.38
N THR A 297 2.48 -5.49 -2.32
CA THR A 297 1.52 -6.60 -2.17
C THR A 297 0.14 -6.13 -1.74
N HIS A 298 -0.03 -4.87 -1.33
CA HIS A 298 -1.22 -4.32 -0.67
C HIS A 298 -1.49 -4.92 0.71
N ASP A 299 -0.45 -5.12 1.51
CA ASP A 299 -0.52 -5.75 2.83
C ASP A 299 -1.20 -4.86 3.89
N HIS A 300 -2.32 -5.33 4.45
CA HIS A 300 -3.10 -4.64 5.50
C HIS A 300 -2.60 -4.95 6.93
N GLU A 301 -1.47 -5.65 7.04
CA GLU A 301 -0.82 -5.99 8.30
C GLU A 301 0.65 -5.52 8.33
N ALA A 302 1.04 -4.70 7.35
CA ALA A 302 2.30 -3.98 7.31
C ALA A 302 2.19 -2.58 7.96
N PRO A 303 3.30 -1.98 8.43
CA PRO A 303 3.30 -0.61 8.91
C PRO A 303 2.92 0.42 7.84
N ASP A 304 2.39 1.56 8.29
CA ASP A 304 2.03 2.67 7.42
C ASP A 304 3.23 3.20 6.61
N THR A 305 3.02 3.25 5.29
CA THR A 305 3.95 3.70 4.25
C THR A 305 3.40 4.89 3.45
N MET A 306 2.14 5.26 3.66
CA MET A 306 1.43 6.29 2.91
C MET A 306 1.03 7.50 3.78
N GLY A 307 0.76 7.26 5.06
CA GLY A 307 0.46 8.29 6.07
C GLY A 307 -0.98 8.33 6.56
N GLN A 308 -1.84 7.45 6.05
CA GLN A 308 -3.28 7.45 6.34
C GLN A 308 -3.64 6.85 7.71
N TRP A 309 -2.76 6.06 8.32
CA TRP A 309 -3.07 5.23 9.50
C TRP A 309 -2.24 5.65 10.71
N THR A 310 -2.87 6.38 11.63
CA THR A 310 -2.24 6.99 12.81
C THR A 310 -3.07 6.73 14.06
N GLY A 311 -2.53 7.06 15.23
CA GLY A 311 -3.29 7.17 16.49
C GLY A 311 -3.92 8.55 16.70
N GLU A 312 -3.37 9.60 16.06
CA GLU A 312 -3.76 11.00 16.29
C GLU A 312 -4.81 11.45 15.26
N VAL A 313 -6.06 10.97 15.46
CA VAL A 313 -7.24 11.35 14.67
C VAL A 313 -8.06 12.40 15.42
N ASP A 314 -8.45 13.49 14.74
CA ASP A 314 -9.36 14.48 15.31
C ASP A 314 -10.80 13.90 15.42
N PRO A 315 -11.40 13.84 16.63
CA PRO A 315 -12.71 13.22 16.82
C PRO A 315 -13.89 14.07 16.33
N GLU A 316 -13.72 15.38 16.08
CA GLU A 316 -14.80 16.25 15.57
C GLU A 316 -14.93 16.18 14.04
N ILE A 317 -13.82 15.96 13.32
CA ILE A 317 -13.79 15.91 11.84
C ILE A 317 -13.37 14.55 11.25
N SER A 318 -12.93 13.61 12.08
CA SER A 318 -12.50 12.25 11.69
C SER A 318 -11.36 12.21 10.65
N ILE A 319 -10.46 13.20 10.69
CA ILE A 319 -9.30 13.30 9.81
C ILE A 319 -8.01 13.11 10.63
N PRO A 320 -7.11 12.20 10.21
CA PRO A 320 -5.73 12.15 10.69
C PRO A 320 -5.02 13.51 10.55
N LEU A 321 -4.55 14.08 11.67
CA LEU A 321 -3.82 15.36 11.64
C LEU A 321 -2.30 15.20 11.52
N LYS A 322 -1.81 13.96 11.59
CA LYS A 322 -0.39 13.61 11.60
C LYS A 322 -0.18 12.24 10.95
N SER A 323 0.79 12.17 10.04
CA SER A 323 1.18 10.94 9.34
C SER A 323 1.56 9.82 10.31
N GLY A 324 1.09 8.61 10.05
CA GLY A 324 1.49 7.40 10.76
C GLY A 324 2.83 6.82 10.33
N VAL A 325 3.39 7.30 9.20
CA VAL A 325 4.66 6.81 8.65
C VAL A 325 5.81 7.07 9.60
N SER A 326 6.43 5.99 10.09
CA SER A 326 7.68 6.08 10.85
C SER A 326 8.84 6.44 9.92
N PRO A 327 9.56 7.57 10.15
CA PRO A 327 10.70 7.97 9.33
C PRO A 327 11.83 6.94 9.31
N ARG A 328 11.98 6.17 10.40
CA ARG A 328 12.97 5.10 10.54
C ARG A 328 12.58 3.88 9.71
N TYR A 329 11.31 3.47 9.78
CA TYR A 329 10.81 2.33 9.01
C TYR A 329 10.86 2.61 7.50
N ILE A 330 10.38 3.78 7.03
CA ILE A 330 10.38 4.08 5.59
C ILE A 330 11.81 4.23 5.03
N ALA A 331 12.77 4.71 5.83
CA ALA A 331 14.18 4.72 5.44
C ALA A 331 14.77 3.30 5.34
N GLN A 332 14.46 2.42 6.30
CA GLN A 332 14.84 0.99 6.24
C GLN A 332 14.22 0.29 5.02
N LEU A 333 12.95 0.55 4.74
CA LEU A 333 12.24 0.01 3.59
C LEU A 333 12.92 0.39 2.28
N ARG A 334 13.22 1.68 2.09
CA ARG A 334 13.90 2.19 0.87
C ARG A 334 15.29 1.56 0.69
N GLU A 335 16.12 1.50 1.73
CA GLU A 335 17.46 0.91 1.65
C GLU A 335 17.42 -0.60 1.38
N ASN A 336 16.56 -1.35 2.08
CA ASN A 336 16.48 -2.80 1.90
C ASN A 336 15.82 -3.21 0.57
N ALA A 337 14.91 -2.40 0.03
CA ALA A 337 14.41 -2.56 -1.34
C ALA A 337 15.50 -2.31 -2.38
N ALA A 338 16.29 -1.24 -2.23
CA ALA A 338 17.42 -0.97 -3.11
C ALA A 338 18.50 -2.09 -3.07
N LEU A 339 18.83 -2.59 -1.87
CA LEU A 339 19.72 -3.74 -1.70
C LEU A 339 19.14 -5.03 -2.30
N SER A 340 17.82 -5.22 -2.25
CA SER A 340 17.12 -6.33 -2.91
C SER A 340 17.39 -6.30 -4.42
N ILE A 341 17.23 -5.14 -5.06
CA ILE A 341 17.51 -4.93 -6.49
C ILE A 341 18.98 -5.26 -6.82
N VAL A 342 19.93 -4.69 -6.08
CA VAL A 342 21.38 -4.93 -6.27
C VAL A 342 21.72 -6.41 -6.18
N GLU A 343 21.13 -7.15 -5.23
CA GLU A 343 21.39 -8.57 -5.04
C GLU A 343 20.75 -9.46 -6.09
N ALA A 344 19.56 -9.13 -6.58
CA ALA A 344 18.97 -9.85 -7.70
C ALA A 344 19.82 -9.68 -8.98
N VAL A 345 20.27 -8.46 -9.27
CA VAL A 345 21.10 -8.14 -10.45
C VAL A 345 22.48 -8.81 -10.38
N THR A 346 23.15 -8.74 -9.22
CA THR A 346 24.51 -9.30 -9.06
C THR A 346 24.55 -10.84 -8.93
N THR A 347 23.40 -11.49 -8.72
CA THR A 347 23.30 -12.96 -8.66
C THR A 347 22.82 -13.61 -9.97
N MET A 348 22.63 -12.83 -11.03
CA MET A 348 22.12 -13.29 -12.32
C MET A 348 22.96 -14.44 -12.93
N ARG A 349 22.28 -15.50 -13.35
CA ARG A 349 22.90 -16.67 -14.02
C ARG A 349 21.97 -17.30 -15.06
N ALA A 350 22.53 -18.10 -15.95
CA ALA A 350 21.80 -18.71 -17.06
C ALA A 350 20.60 -19.55 -16.59
N ALA A 351 19.44 -19.32 -17.19
CA ALA A 351 18.17 -19.89 -16.77
C ALA A 351 17.32 -20.42 -17.94
N THR A 352 16.39 -21.32 -17.65
CA THR A 352 15.22 -21.63 -18.49
C THR A 352 13.96 -21.10 -17.82
N MET A 353 12.96 -20.72 -18.62
CA MET A 353 11.69 -20.19 -18.13
C MET A 353 10.55 -21.19 -18.36
N HIS A 354 9.80 -21.53 -17.33
CA HIS A 354 8.56 -22.30 -17.42
C HIS A 354 7.38 -21.44 -17.00
N VAL A 355 6.33 -21.36 -17.82
CA VAL A 355 5.14 -20.54 -17.54
C VAL A 355 3.91 -21.43 -17.41
N GLY A 356 3.08 -21.17 -16.41
CA GLY A 356 1.79 -21.81 -16.20
C GLY A 356 0.72 -20.81 -15.75
N ARG A 357 -0.54 -21.26 -15.77
CA ARG A 357 -1.66 -20.54 -15.14
C ARG A 357 -2.67 -21.51 -14.52
N ALA A 358 -3.41 -21.02 -13.53
CA ALA A 358 -4.57 -21.67 -12.96
C ALA A 358 -5.75 -20.69 -12.84
N SER A 359 -6.94 -21.23 -12.60
CA SER A 359 -8.12 -20.48 -12.17
C SER A 359 -8.40 -20.92 -10.73
N THR A 360 -8.36 -19.97 -9.78
CA THR A 360 -8.64 -20.26 -8.35
C THR A 360 -10.13 -20.44 -8.09
N GLY A 361 -10.96 -19.85 -8.95
CA GLY A 361 -12.34 -19.49 -8.64
C GLY A 361 -12.44 -18.48 -7.49
N ALA A 362 -13.68 -18.13 -7.14
CA ALA A 362 -13.97 -17.25 -6.01
C ALA A 362 -14.13 -17.99 -4.66
N GLU A 363 -14.65 -19.22 -4.64
CA GLU A 363 -15.03 -19.88 -3.38
C GLU A 363 -13.82 -20.19 -2.48
N GLY A 364 -13.79 -19.51 -1.33
CA GLY A 364 -12.71 -19.64 -0.36
C GLY A 364 -11.42 -18.93 -0.76
N PHE A 365 -11.48 -17.94 -1.65
CA PHE A 365 -10.38 -17.04 -1.99
C PHE A 365 -10.81 -15.57 -2.11
N ILE A 366 -11.79 -15.27 -2.97
CA ILE A 366 -12.14 -13.88 -3.35
C ILE A 366 -13.64 -13.64 -3.14
N ARG A 367 -13.97 -12.52 -2.51
CA ARG A 367 -15.28 -11.86 -2.61
C ARG A 367 -15.05 -10.47 -3.18
N ASP A 368 -15.66 -10.20 -4.32
CA ASP A 368 -15.98 -8.84 -4.73
C ASP A 368 -16.99 -8.22 -3.74
N SER A 369 -16.65 -7.07 -3.16
CA SER A 369 -17.52 -6.36 -2.20
C SER A 369 -18.56 -5.47 -2.87
N ARG A 370 -18.33 -5.03 -4.11
CA ARG A 370 -19.11 -4.01 -4.81
C ARG A 370 -19.93 -4.61 -5.96
N ASP A 371 -20.91 -3.90 -6.50
CA ASP A 371 -21.51 -4.26 -7.78
C ASP A 371 -20.84 -3.44 -8.90
N PRO A 372 -20.51 -4.01 -10.07
CA PRO A 372 -20.93 -5.34 -10.51
C PRO A 372 -19.98 -6.47 -10.09
N GLN A 373 -20.55 -7.55 -9.55
CA GLN A 373 -19.86 -8.76 -9.09
C GLN A 373 -19.01 -9.42 -10.21
N ILE A 374 -17.73 -9.09 -10.28
CA ILE A 374 -16.78 -9.50 -11.30
C ILE A 374 -15.45 -9.86 -10.64
N VAL A 375 -15.04 -11.13 -10.77
CA VAL A 375 -13.77 -11.62 -10.19
C VAL A 375 -12.78 -12.02 -11.28
N ASN A 376 -11.55 -11.52 -11.15
CA ASN A 376 -10.39 -12.01 -11.89
C ASN A 376 -9.70 -13.12 -11.09
N ASP A 377 -9.95 -14.37 -11.46
CA ASP A 377 -9.47 -15.55 -10.74
C ASP A 377 -8.24 -16.21 -11.39
N GLU A 378 -7.61 -15.59 -12.40
CA GLU A 378 -6.39 -16.12 -13.02
C GLU A 378 -5.21 -15.96 -12.06
N LEU A 379 -4.60 -17.10 -11.68
CA LEU A 379 -3.29 -17.15 -11.05
C LEU A 379 -2.25 -17.45 -12.13
N GLY A 380 -1.36 -16.51 -12.38
CA GLY A 380 -0.20 -16.66 -13.26
C GLY A 380 1.04 -17.11 -12.50
N VAL A 381 1.88 -17.97 -13.11
CA VAL A 381 3.15 -18.39 -12.51
C VAL A 381 4.27 -18.54 -13.54
N ILE A 382 5.45 -18.01 -13.22
CA ILE A 382 6.72 -18.25 -13.91
C ILE A 382 7.69 -18.95 -12.95
N ARG A 383 8.29 -20.06 -13.37
CA ARG A 383 9.45 -20.66 -12.70
C ARG A 383 10.69 -20.43 -13.56
N PHE A 384 11.71 -19.83 -12.99
CA PHE A 384 13.04 -19.73 -13.57
C PHE A 384 13.94 -20.81 -12.97
N ALA A 385 14.34 -21.79 -13.79
CA ALA A 385 15.23 -22.88 -13.39
C ALA A 385 16.67 -22.62 -13.86
N ASP A 386 17.66 -23.14 -13.14
CA ASP A 386 19.06 -23.03 -13.52
C ASP A 386 19.35 -23.85 -14.79
N ALA A 387 19.85 -23.20 -15.85
CA ALA A 387 20.10 -23.86 -17.13
C ALA A 387 21.17 -24.97 -17.06
N ALA A 388 22.05 -24.94 -16.05
CA ALA A 388 23.02 -26.01 -15.79
C ALA A 388 22.49 -27.10 -14.85
N ALA A 389 21.37 -26.85 -14.14
CA ALA A 389 20.72 -27.78 -13.24
C ALA A 389 19.18 -27.55 -13.20
N PRO A 390 18.39 -28.02 -14.19
CA PRO A 390 16.97 -27.68 -14.32
C PRO A 390 16.05 -28.06 -13.14
N ASP A 391 16.48 -29.00 -12.28
CA ASP A 391 15.80 -29.33 -11.03
C ASP A 391 15.99 -28.26 -9.93
N THR A 392 16.91 -27.30 -10.13
CA THR A 392 17.24 -26.21 -9.21
C THR A 392 16.54 -24.93 -9.64
N THR A 393 15.59 -24.47 -8.84
CA THR A 393 14.89 -23.19 -9.08
C THR A 393 15.78 -22.02 -8.65
N ILE A 394 15.86 -20.98 -9.49
CA ILE A 394 16.44 -19.68 -9.14
C ILE A 394 15.34 -18.85 -8.46
N ALA A 395 14.22 -18.68 -9.15
CA ALA A 395 13.09 -17.88 -8.70
C ALA A 395 11.75 -18.42 -9.20
N THR A 396 10.67 -18.08 -8.49
CA THR A 396 9.29 -18.28 -8.94
C THR A 396 8.54 -16.96 -8.80
N VAL A 397 7.95 -16.47 -9.89
CA VAL A 397 7.06 -15.30 -9.91
C VAL A 397 5.61 -15.79 -9.91
N VAL A 398 4.78 -15.32 -8.99
CA VAL A 398 3.33 -15.56 -8.99
C VAL A 398 2.60 -14.22 -9.10
N SER A 399 1.58 -14.13 -9.95
CA SER A 399 0.66 -12.99 -10.02
C SER A 399 -0.77 -13.46 -9.80
N TRP A 400 -1.49 -12.77 -8.91
CA TRP A 400 -2.88 -13.06 -8.56
C TRP A 400 -3.48 -11.83 -7.83
N GLY A 401 -4.77 -11.54 -8.04
CA GLY A 401 -5.42 -10.31 -7.57
C GLY A 401 -6.43 -10.53 -6.43
N ASN A 402 -6.11 -10.05 -5.23
CA ASN A 402 -6.97 -9.98 -4.04
C ASN A 402 -6.24 -9.22 -2.92
N HIS A 403 -6.94 -8.61 -1.98
CA HIS A 403 -6.39 -7.96 -0.78
C HIS A 403 -5.79 -8.98 0.23
N PRO A 404 -4.53 -8.83 0.67
CA PRO A 404 -3.96 -9.52 1.83
C PRO A 404 -4.59 -9.10 3.19
N GLU A 405 -5.80 -9.62 3.42
CA GLU A 405 -6.65 -9.31 4.58
C GLU A 405 -7.14 -10.59 5.30
N ALA A 406 -6.45 -11.73 5.18
CA ALA A 406 -6.93 -12.99 5.76
C ALA A 406 -7.04 -12.95 7.30
N MET A 407 -6.41 -11.98 7.95
CA MET A 407 -6.44 -11.74 9.41
C MET A 407 -7.29 -10.55 9.88
N SER A 408 -7.81 -9.71 8.97
CA SER A 408 -8.73 -8.59 9.27
C SER A 408 -8.16 -7.54 10.25
N ASP A 409 -8.90 -6.44 10.40
CA ASP A 409 -8.76 -5.38 11.39
C ASP A 409 -8.40 -5.77 12.84
N VAL A 410 -8.60 -7.03 13.24
CA VAL A 410 -8.42 -7.56 14.61
C VAL A 410 -6.98 -7.94 14.98
N ASN A 411 -6.06 -8.01 14.02
CA ASN A 411 -4.65 -8.32 14.25
C ASN A 411 -3.84 -7.07 14.64
N ASN A 412 -2.75 -7.29 15.40
CA ASN A 412 -1.78 -6.25 15.77
C ASN A 412 -0.31 -6.68 15.55
N PHE A 413 -0.05 -7.80 14.86
CA PHE A 413 1.31 -8.30 14.63
C PHE A 413 1.69 -8.19 13.16
N ILE A 414 2.85 -7.61 12.89
CA ILE A 414 3.39 -7.45 11.54
C ILE A 414 3.65 -8.81 10.89
N THR A 415 3.21 -8.98 9.65
CA THR A 415 3.11 -10.27 8.94
C THR A 415 2.84 -10.04 7.46
N SER A 416 3.30 -10.91 6.55
CA SER A 416 3.01 -10.77 5.11
C SER A 416 1.61 -11.29 4.69
N ASP A 417 0.66 -11.40 5.63
CA ASP A 417 -0.62 -12.11 5.50
C ASP A 417 -0.50 -13.45 4.71
N TYR A 418 -1.39 -13.79 3.78
CA TYR A 418 -1.28 -15.02 2.98
C TYR A 418 -0.10 -15.01 2.00
N SER A 419 0.50 -13.85 1.71
CA SER A 419 1.71 -13.77 0.87
C SER A 419 2.84 -14.56 1.52
N HIS A 420 2.90 -14.61 2.86
CA HIS A 420 3.79 -15.49 3.61
C HIS A 420 3.59 -16.95 3.22
N GLY A 421 2.38 -17.48 3.41
CA GLY A 421 2.06 -18.90 3.15
C GLY A 421 2.24 -19.29 1.68
N LEU A 422 1.96 -18.38 0.74
CA LEU A 422 2.20 -18.59 -0.69
C LEU A 422 3.69 -18.80 -0.97
N ARG A 423 4.53 -17.92 -0.44
CA ARG A 423 5.98 -17.96 -0.65
C ARG A 423 6.61 -19.16 0.07
N ASP A 424 6.24 -19.43 1.33
CA ASP A 424 6.70 -20.58 2.09
C ASP A 424 6.29 -21.92 1.44
N GLY A 425 5.04 -22.04 0.98
CA GLY A 425 4.53 -23.20 0.27
C GLY A 425 5.25 -23.48 -1.05
N ILE A 426 5.65 -22.43 -1.78
CA ILE A 426 6.45 -22.56 -3.02
C ILE A 426 7.91 -22.90 -2.72
N GLU A 427 8.55 -22.22 -1.77
CA GLU A 427 9.98 -22.38 -1.50
C GLU A 427 10.29 -23.68 -0.76
N ARG A 428 9.52 -23.98 0.30
CA ARG A 428 9.79 -25.06 1.26
C ARG A 428 8.86 -26.27 1.07
N GLY A 429 7.67 -26.02 0.55
CA GLY A 429 6.66 -27.04 0.27
C GLY A 429 5.43 -26.90 1.16
N ILE A 430 4.33 -27.51 0.71
CA ILE A 430 3.05 -27.47 1.40
C ILE A 430 3.03 -28.60 2.46
N PRO A 431 2.74 -28.28 3.74
CA PRO A 431 2.73 -29.28 4.81
C PRO A 431 1.64 -30.34 4.63
N GLU A 432 1.86 -31.52 5.22
CA GLU A 432 0.87 -32.61 5.25
C GLU A 432 -0.39 -32.19 6.01
N THR A 433 -1.56 -32.42 5.42
CA THR A 433 -2.85 -32.21 6.09
C THR A 433 -3.71 -33.47 6.04
N VAL A 434 -4.91 -33.42 6.64
CA VAL A 434 -5.78 -34.60 6.72
C VAL A 434 -6.32 -35.05 5.34
N ALA A 435 -6.26 -34.23 4.28
CA ALA A 435 -6.59 -34.68 2.92
C ALA A 435 -5.55 -34.39 1.82
N THR A 436 -4.47 -33.64 2.08
CA THR A 436 -3.34 -33.50 1.14
C THR A 436 -2.08 -34.18 1.66
N LEU A 437 -1.45 -34.98 0.80
CA LEU A 437 -0.07 -35.43 1.00
C LEU A 437 0.86 -34.21 0.93
N PRO A 438 1.97 -34.19 1.68
CA PRO A 438 2.92 -33.08 1.63
C PRO A 438 3.49 -32.92 0.22
N GLN A 439 3.42 -31.71 -0.32
CA GLN A 439 3.93 -31.39 -1.65
C GLN A 439 5.31 -30.71 -1.50
N PRO A 440 6.38 -31.22 -2.12
CA PRO A 440 7.70 -30.61 -2.01
C PRO A 440 7.72 -29.23 -2.68
N GLY A 441 8.41 -28.28 -2.06
CA GLY A 441 8.68 -26.97 -2.64
C GLY A 441 9.67 -27.03 -3.80
N LEU A 442 9.72 -25.94 -4.56
CA LEU A 442 10.63 -25.73 -5.70
C LEU A 442 12.01 -25.21 -5.27
N GLY A 443 12.15 -24.68 -4.05
CA GLY A 443 13.29 -23.87 -3.65
C GLY A 443 13.39 -22.56 -4.44
N GLY A 444 14.56 -21.91 -4.38
CA GLY A 444 14.78 -20.58 -4.95
C GLY A 444 14.09 -19.49 -4.13
N VAL A 445 13.87 -18.33 -4.75
CA VAL A 445 13.12 -17.20 -4.16
C VAL A 445 11.73 -17.10 -4.81
N ALA A 446 10.66 -17.12 -4.01
CA ALA A 446 9.31 -16.85 -4.49
C ALA A 446 8.97 -15.36 -4.35
N ILE A 447 8.48 -14.72 -5.41
CA ILE A 447 7.92 -13.36 -5.41
C ILE A 447 6.43 -13.43 -5.76
N TYR A 448 5.62 -12.62 -5.07
CA TYR A 448 4.20 -12.43 -5.34
C TYR A 448 3.99 -11.00 -5.85
N LEU A 449 3.33 -10.86 -7.00
CA LEU A 449 2.96 -9.58 -7.60
C LEU A 449 1.44 -9.42 -7.53
N GLN A 450 0.98 -8.30 -6.97
CA GLN A 450 -0.45 -8.04 -6.79
C GLN A 450 -1.15 -7.83 -8.15
N GLY A 451 -2.38 -8.34 -8.25
CA GLY A 451 -3.23 -8.21 -9.43
C GLY A 451 -4.26 -7.09 -9.31
N THR A 452 -5.46 -7.33 -9.82
CA THR A 452 -6.64 -6.46 -9.65
C THR A 452 -7.22 -6.61 -8.26
N VAL A 453 -7.31 -5.51 -7.52
CA VAL A 453 -7.81 -5.46 -6.13
C VAL A 453 -9.02 -4.52 -5.94
N GLY A 454 -9.28 -3.59 -6.88
CA GLY A 454 -10.42 -2.66 -6.82
C GLY A 454 -11.78 -3.37 -6.76
N GLY A 455 -12.80 -2.71 -6.20
CA GLY A 455 -14.06 -3.34 -5.77
C GLY A 455 -13.97 -4.00 -4.39
N LEU A 456 -12.85 -3.78 -3.68
CA LEU A 456 -12.39 -4.52 -2.51
C LEU A 456 -12.47 -6.04 -2.77
N MET A 457 -11.60 -6.55 -3.65
CA MET A 457 -11.43 -7.99 -3.86
C MET A 457 -10.85 -8.62 -2.60
N THR A 458 -11.72 -9.15 -1.73
CA THR A 458 -11.37 -9.40 -0.33
C THR A 458 -11.55 -10.86 0.10
N PRO A 459 -10.68 -11.41 0.96
CA PRO A 459 -10.90 -12.66 1.68
C PRO A 459 -11.75 -12.48 2.94
N LEU A 460 -12.24 -11.28 3.24
CA LEU A 460 -13.13 -11.00 4.37
C LEU A 460 -14.54 -11.54 4.12
N GLY A 461 -15.22 -11.94 5.19
CA GLY A 461 -16.60 -12.47 5.12
C GLY A 461 -16.78 -13.79 4.34
N ILE A 462 -15.74 -14.34 3.71
CA ILE A 462 -15.77 -15.65 3.06
C ILE A 462 -15.28 -16.79 3.95
N ARG A 463 -15.58 -18.01 3.50
CA ARG A 463 -15.24 -19.28 4.15
C ARG A 463 -13.98 -19.84 3.50
N VAL A 464 -12.82 -19.64 4.13
CA VAL A 464 -11.58 -20.33 3.73
C VAL A 464 -11.69 -21.78 4.22
N ASN A 465 -11.36 -22.74 3.36
CA ASN A 465 -11.26 -24.14 3.76
C ASN A 465 -9.79 -24.52 3.88
N ASP A 466 -9.45 -25.33 4.87
CA ASP A 466 -8.14 -26.00 4.95
C ASP A 466 -7.95 -26.98 3.78
N LEU A 467 -6.73 -27.45 3.58
CA LEU A 467 -6.40 -28.46 2.56
C LEU A 467 -7.09 -29.82 2.80
N ALA A 468 -7.74 -30.01 3.96
CA ALA A 468 -8.59 -31.15 4.27
C ALA A 468 -10.09 -30.92 3.99
N GLY A 469 -10.48 -29.73 3.54
CA GLY A 469 -11.86 -29.33 3.29
C GLY A 469 -12.66 -28.92 4.54
N ASN A 470 -12.00 -28.75 5.69
CA ASN A 470 -12.62 -28.20 6.90
C ASN A 470 -12.65 -26.67 6.84
N GLU A 471 -13.73 -26.08 7.34
CA GLU A 471 -13.92 -24.63 7.29
C GLU A 471 -13.12 -23.90 8.39
N VAL A 472 -12.29 -22.94 7.99
CA VAL A 472 -11.51 -22.05 8.88
C VAL A 472 -12.14 -20.66 8.86
N ARG A 473 -13.08 -20.43 9.78
CA ARG A 473 -13.84 -19.15 9.85
C ARG A 473 -13.07 -18.01 10.48
N ASN A 474 -12.31 -18.28 11.53
CA ASN A 474 -11.71 -17.24 12.35
C ASN A 474 -10.55 -16.57 11.61
N TYR A 475 -10.50 -15.23 11.67
CA TYR A 475 -9.36 -14.45 11.24
C TYR A 475 -8.17 -14.77 12.14
N THR A 476 -7.22 -15.55 11.61
CA THR A 476 -6.14 -16.18 12.37
C THR A 476 -4.92 -16.40 11.48
N TYR A 477 -3.75 -16.51 12.10
CA TYR A 477 -2.48 -16.81 11.43
C TYR A 477 -2.59 -18.05 10.54
N LEU A 478 -3.25 -19.10 11.05
CA LEU A 478 -3.51 -20.33 10.30
C LEU A 478 -4.43 -20.13 9.08
N ARG A 479 -5.37 -19.17 9.11
CA ARG A 479 -6.22 -18.83 7.95
C ARG A 479 -5.39 -18.21 6.83
N ALA A 480 -4.49 -17.27 7.17
CA ALA A 480 -3.56 -16.68 6.22
C ALA A 480 -2.61 -17.74 5.62
N ASP A 481 -2.01 -18.58 6.46
CA ASP A 481 -1.12 -19.66 6.01
C ASP A 481 -1.82 -20.65 5.07
N ILE A 482 -3.03 -21.09 5.43
CA ILE A 482 -3.85 -21.98 4.60
C ILE A 482 -4.20 -21.35 3.25
N MET A 483 -4.59 -20.07 3.24
CA MET A 483 -4.91 -19.38 1.99
C MET A 483 -3.68 -19.30 1.09
N GLY A 484 -2.53 -18.95 1.65
CA GLY A 484 -1.25 -18.92 0.96
C GLY A 484 -0.83 -20.29 0.41
N TRP A 485 -0.87 -21.34 1.24
CA TRP A 485 -0.55 -22.71 0.82
C TRP A 485 -1.50 -23.23 -0.26
N ARG A 486 -2.78 -22.82 -0.27
CA ARG A 486 -3.72 -23.16 -1.34
C ARG A 486 -3.41 -22.42 -2.65
N LEU A 487 -2.97 -21.16 -2.59
CA LEU A 487 -2.46 -20.45 -3.77
C LEU A 487 -1.16 -21.11 -4.29
N ALA A 488 -0.30 -21.58 -3.38
CA ALA A 488 0.87 -22.37 -3.75
C ALA A 488 0.50 -23.71 -4.42
N GLU A 489 -0.55 -24.41 -3.95
CA GLU A 489 -1.05 -25.64 -4.59
C GLU A 489 -1.44 -25.38 -6.05
N TYR A 490 -2.18 -24.30 -6.32
CA TYR A 490 -2.53 -23.87 -7.66
C TYR A 490 -1.30 -23.50 -8.52
N ALA A 491 -0.33 -22.77 -7.97
CA ALA A 491 0.90 -22.41 -8.68
C ALA A 491 1.75 -23.63 -9.05
N LEU A 492 1.94 -24.56 -8.11
CA LEU A 492 2.71 -25.80 -8.33
C LEU A 492 1.99 -26.75 -9.30
N ALA A 493 0.66 -26.82 -9.24
CA ALA A 493 -0.15 -27.58 -10.19
C ALA A 493 -0.09 -26.97 -11.59
N ALA A 494 -0.15 -25.64 -11.73
CA ALA A 494 -0.05 -24.92 -13.00
C ALA A 494 1.29 -25.15 -13.71
N LEU A 495 2.40 -25.19 -12.97
CA LEU A 495 3.72 -25.54 -13.51
C LEU A 495 3.87 -27.01 -13.89
N SER A 496 3.00 -27.88 -13.36
CA SER A 496 2.98 -29.33 -13.64
C SER A 496 1.94 -29.72 -14.70
N ALA A 497 1.16 -28.77 -15.21
CA ALA A 497 0.08 -28.99 -16.16
C ALA A 497 0.61 -29.28 -17.58
N PRO A 498 -0.10 -30.07 -18.41
CA PRO A 498 0.24 -30.27 -19.83
C PRO A 498 0.29 -28.97 -20.65
N GLU A 499 -0.41 -27.93 -20.20
CA GLU A 499 -0.46 -26.59 -20.79
C GLU A 499 0.70 -25.68 -20.36
N ALA A 500 1.57 -26.11 -19.43
CA ALA A 500 2.75 -25.37 -19.05
C ALA A 500 3.77 -25.35 -20.21
N VAL A 501 4.38 -24.20 -20.47
CA VAL A 501 5.28 -24.00 -21.63
C VAL A 501 6.68 -23.58 -21.17
N GLU A 502 7.69 -24.22 -21.75
CA GLU A 502 9.12 -23.98 -21.48
C GLU A 502 9.75 -23.14 -22.60
N PHE A 503 10.60 -22.18 -22.22
CA PHE A 503 11.27 -21.23 -23.10
C PHE A 503 12.74 -21.04 -22.73
N ASP A 504 13.63 -21.29 -23.69
CA ASP A 504 15.08 -21.08 -23.54
C ASP A 504 15.51 -19.65 -23.93
N GLN A 505 14.73 -18.99 -24.79
CA GLN A 505 15.02 -17.66 -25.36
C GLN A 505 13.71 -16.85 -25.52
N PRO A 506 13.06 -16.42 -24.42
CA PRO A 506 11.88 -15.56 -24.51
C PRO A 506 12.23 -14.19 -25.07
N ALA A 507 11.43 -13.66 -26.00
CA ALA A 507 11.60 -12.28 -26.46
C ALA A 507 11.41 -11.30 -25.29
N LEU A 508 12.23 -10.25 -25.22
CA LEU A 508 12.13 -9.20 -24.22
C LEU A 508 11.76 -7.88 -24.90
N GLY A 509 10.74 -7.20 -24.37
CA GLY A 509 10.39 -5.83 -24.76
C GLY A 509 9.87 -5.04 -23.57
N LEU A 510 10.16 -3.75 -23.55
CA LEU A 510 9.71 -2.81 -22.52
C LEU A 510 9.22 -1.52 -23.18
N ALA A 511 8.06 -1.04 -22.73
CA ALA A 511 7.62 0.34 -22.95
C ALA A 511 7.27 0.95 -21.60
N VAL A 512 7.71 2.19 -21.34
CA VAL A 512 7.46 2.94 -20.09
C VAL A 512 6.94 4.32 -20.46
N SER A 513 6.00 4.86 -19.68
CA SER A 513 5.56 6.25 -19.80
C SER A 513 5.28 6.82 -18.41
N PRO A 514 6.05 7.83 -17.96
CA PRO A 514 5.60 8.74 -16.93
C PRO A 514 4.48 9.63 -17.47
N PHE A 515 3.56 10.06 -16.60
CA PHE A 515 2.41 10.87 -16.96
C PHE A 515 1.78 11.60 -15.76
N LEU A 516 0.95 12.60 -16.04
CA LEU A 516 0.21 13.36 -15.03
C LEU A 516 -1.25 12.89 -14.90
N VAL A 517 -1.67 12.64 -13.66
CA VAL A 517 -3.06 12.30 -13.26
C VAL A 517 -3.65 13.47 -12.45
N PRO A 518 -4.87 13.96 -12.77
CA PRO A 518 -5.52 15.00 -11.97
C PRO A 518 -5.90 14.47 -10.60
N VAL A 519 -5.72 15.29 -9.56
CA VAL A 519 -6.30 15.03 -8.23
C VAL A 519 -7.57 15.85 -8.12
N GLU A 520 -8.73 15.22 -8.34
CA GLU A 520 -10.05 15.85 -8.23
C GLU A 520 -10.63 15.69 -6.81
N ASN A 521 -10.19 14.64 -6.09
CA ASN A 521 -10.49 14.44 -4.68
C ASN A 521 -9.80 15.49 -3.81
N ARG A 522 -10.60 16.40 -3.26
CA ARG A 522 -10.10 17.56 -2.51
C ARG A 522 -9.53 17.21 -1.14
N ILE A 523 -9.86 16.03 -0.59
CA ILE A 523 -9.30 15.56 0.68
C ILE A 523 -7.81 15.27 0.50
N PHE A 524 -7.41 14.72 -0.64
CA PHE A 524 -6.00 14.42 -0.93
C PHE A 524 -5.14 15.68 -1.00
N HIS A 525 -5.68 16.80 -1.48
CA HIS A 525 -4.97 18.09 -1.40
C HIS A 525 -4.73 18.54 0.04
N VAL A 526 -5.70 18.34 0.95
CA VAL A 526 -5.52 18.66 2.37
C VAL A 526 -4.47 17.75 2.97
N GLY A 527 -4.54 16.44 2.71
CA GLY A 527 -3.56 15.45 3.18
C GLY A 527 -2.13 15.77 2.74
N ILE A 528 -1.92 16.15 1.47
CA ILE A 528 -0.61 16.60 0.97
C ILE A 528 -0.18 17.91 1.64
N ALA A 529 -1.07 18.91 1.72
CA ALA A 529 -0.74 20.24 2.25
C ALA A 529 -0.43 20.26 3.76
N VAL A 530 -0.90 19.28 4.53
CA VAL A 530 -0.54 19.09 5.96
C VAL A 530 0.55 18.03 6.16
N SER A 531 1.13 17.49 5.09
CA SER A 531 2.12 16.41 5.11
C SER A 531 1.64 15.13 5.82
N LEU A 532 0.33 14.85 5.76
CA LEU A 532 -0.23 13.54 6.07
C LEU A 532 0.29 12.54 5.03
N PHE A 533 0.08 12.86 3.76
CA PHE A 533 0.65 12.15 2.61
C PHE A 533 1.98 12.80 2.24
N ASN A 534 3.07 12.03 2.33
CA ASN A 534 4.39 12.46 1.87
C ASN A 534 4.52 12.26 0.34
N ARG A 535 3.65 12.95 -0.42
CA ARG A 535 3.50 12.86 -1.88
C ARG A 535 3.69 14.24 -2.50
N GLU A 536 4.51 14.33 -3.54
CA GLU A 536 4.67 15.59 -4.29
C GLU A 536 3.49 15.80 -5.26
N SER A 537 3.07 17.05 -5.42
CA SER A 537 2.02 17.44 -6.36
C SER A 537 2.51 18.54 -7.30
N ALA A 538 2.05 18.48 -8.56
CA ALA A 538 2.60 19.23 -9.67
C ALA A 538 1.51 20.00 -10.44
N TYR A 539 1.94 20.87 -11.32
CA TYR A 539 1.12 21.58 -12.31
C TYR A 539 0.01 22.50 -11.75
N PHE A 540 0.26 23.16 -10.63
CA PHE A 540 -0.61 24.21 -10.09
C PHE A 540 0.19 25.37 -9.49
N ASP A 541 -0.49 26.49 -9.22
CA ASP A 541 0.04 27.65 -8.51
C ASP A 541 -0.35 27.56 -7.02
N GLU A 542 0.64 27.31 -6.16
CA GLU A 542 0.48 27.21 -4.70
C GLU A 542 -0.04 28.51 -4.04
N GLU A 543 0.15 29.68 -4.67
CA GLU A 543 -0.36 30.96 -4.15
C GLU A 543 -1.85 31.16 -4.46
N ARG A 544 -2.46 30.30 -5.29
CA ARG A 544 -3.87 30.36 -5.71
C ARG A 544 -4.72 29.28 -5.03
N PRO A 545 -6.02 29.55 -4.78
CA PRO A 545 -6.96 28.52 -4.38
C PRO A 545 -7.02 27.37 -5.39
N ILE A 546 -7.31 26.17 -4.92
CA ILE A 546 -7.56 25.02 -5.79
C ILE A 546 -8.98 25.14 -6.38
N ASP A 547 -9.06 25.21 -7.70
CA ASP A 547 -10.28 25.31 -8.48
C ASP A 547 -10.09 24.66 -9.88
N GLU A 548 -11.13 24.69 -10.73
CA GLU A 548 -11.11 24.15 -12.11
C GLU A 548 -9.98 24.72 -12.99
N CYS A 549 -9.42 25.87 -12.62
CA CYS A 549 -8.33 26.56 -13.30
C CYS A 549 -6.99 26.48 -12.54
N ASN A 550 -6.90 25.66 -11.47
CA ASN A 550 -5.71 25.50 -10.62
C ASN A 550 -5.72 24.14 -9.89
N LEU A 551 -6.05 23.07 -10.61
CA LEU A 551 -6.12 21.72 -10.04
C LEU A 551 -4.72 21.09 -9.97
N PRO A 552 -4.26 20.61 -8.80
CA PRO A 552 -3.04 19.82 -8.69
C PRO A 552 -3.11 18.47 -9.43
N TYR A 553 -1.94 18.00 -9.88
CA TYR A 553 -1.73 16.71 -10.52
C TYR A 553 -0.68 15.90 -9.74
N LEU A 554 -0.71 14.57 -9.85
CA LEU A 554 0.42 13.70 -9.46
C LEU A 554 1.19 13.28 -10.72
N GLU A 555 2.53 13.23 -10.63
CA GLU A 555 3.36 12.48 -11.59
C GLU A 555 3.39 11.01 -11.16
N THR A 556 3.13 10.10 -12.11
CA THR A 556 3.07 8.65 -11.91
C THR A 556 3.52 7.94 -13.19
N GLU A 557 3.66 6.61 -13.17
CA GLU A 557 4.28 5.85 -14.27
C GLU A 557 3.65 4.49 -14.52
N MET A 558 3.36 4.21 -15.80
CA MET A 558 2.98 2.87 -16.27
C MET A 558 4.07 2.29 -17.17
N ALA A 559 4.22 0.97 -17.11
CA ALA A 559 5.09 0.21 -18.01
C ALA A 559 4.42 -1.08 -18.48
N ILE A 560 4.69 -1.47 -19.72
CA ILE A 560 4.39 -2.80 -20.25
C ILE A 560 5.72 -3.52 -20.43
N LEU A 561 5.85 -4.66 -19.76
CA LEU A 561 6.97 -5.58 -19.84
C LEU A 561 6.53 -6.88 -20.51
N ARG A 562 7.19 -7.26 -21.60
CA ARG A 562 6.96 -8.54 -22.29
C ARG A 562 8.14 -9.46 -22.10
N LEU A 563 7.89 -10.66 -21.57
CA LEU A 563 8.84 -11.77 -21.46
C LEU A 563 8.25 -13.01 -22.15
N GLY A 564 8.59 -13.20 -23.43
CA GLY A 564 8.11 -14.29 -24.27
C GLY A 564 6.60 -14.22 -24.48
N PRO A 565 5.80 -15.20 -23.99
CA PRO A 565 4.34 -15.18 -24.07
C PRO A 565 3.69 -14.38 -22.93
N VAL A 566 4.47 -13.92 -21.93
CA VAL A 566 3.97 -13.19 -20.76
C VAL A 566 4.07 -11.70 -21.01
N THR A 567 2.98 -10.98 -20.75
CA THR A 567 2.96 -9.52 -20.70
C THR A 567 2.49 -9.10 -19.31
N LEU A 568 3.34 -8.39 -18.60
CA LEU A 568 3.04 -7.73 -17.32
C LEU A 568 2.81 -6.25 -17.62
N TYR A 569 1.76 -5.64 -17.10
CA TYR A 569 1.52 -4.20 -17.23
C TYR A 569 1.28 -3.57 -15.87
N SER A 570 2.13 -2.62 -15.47
CA SER A 570 1.97 -1.91 -14.20
C SER A 570 0.81 -0.93 -14.28
N VAL A 571 0.08 -0.84 -13.17
CA VAL A 571 -1.05 0.07 -13.01
C VAL A 571 -0.90 0.76 -11.64
N PRO A 572 -0.87 2.10 -11.59
CA PRO A 572 -0.44 2.88 -10.41
C PRO A 572 -1.53 3.02 -9.34
N GLY A 573 -2.16 1.91 -8.94
CA GLY A 573 -3.23 1.92 -7.94
C GLY A 573 -4.07 0.63 -7.92
N GLU A 574 -5.18 0.69 -7.19
CA GLU A 574 -6.13 -0.42 -7.04
C GLU A 574 -7.05 -0.58 -8.26
N LEU A 575 -6.60 -1.38 -9.25
CA LEU A 575 -7.36 -1.64 -10.48
C LEU A 575 -8.58 -2.53 -10.25
N PHE A 576 -9.74 -2.07 -10.70
CA PHE A 576 -11.00 -2.82 -10.76
C PHE A 576 -10.93 -3.96 -11.81
N PRO A 577 -11.37 -5.19 -11.47
CA PRO A 577 -11.25 -6.34 -12.37
C PRO A 577 -12.06 -6.21 -13.66
N GLU A 578 -13.19 -5.51 -13.69
CA GLU A 578 -13.95 -5.36 -14.94
C GLU A 578 -13.24 -4.51 -16.00
N LEU A 579 -12.33 -3.61 -15.59
CA LEU A 579 -11.49 -2.85 -16.52
C LEU A 579 -10.43 -3.76 -17.15
N ALA A 580 -9.91 -4.71 -16.38
CA ALA A 580 -8.89 -5.67 -16.82
C ALA A 580 -9.47 -6.79 -17.69
N VAL A 581 -10.51 -7.48 -17.21
CA VAL A 581 -10.96 -8.77 -17.75
C VAL A 581 -12.46 -8.83 -18.11
N GLY A 582 -13.18 -7.71 -17.99
CA GLY A 582 -14.63 -7.64 -18.22
C GLY A 582 -15.41 -8.59 -17.31
N GLY A 583 -16.51 -9.15 -17.82
CA GLY A 583 -17.34 -10.11 -17.07
C GLY A 583 -18.80 -9.70 -16.86
N PHE A 584 -19.23 -8.57 -17.43
CA PHE A 584 -20.59 -8.03 -17.37
C PHE A 584 -21.69 -9.00 -17.88
N ASP A 585 -21.34 -10.07 -18.58
CA ASP A 585 -22.25 -11.15 -18.99
C ASP A 585 -22.51 -12.20 -17.89
N GLY A 586 -21.87 -12.05 -16.72
CA GLY A 586 -21.95 -12.97 -15.59
C GLY A 586 -20.97 -14.14 -15.64
N SER A 587 -20.11 -14.23 -16.66
CA SER A 587 -19.08 -15.27 -16.76
C SER A 587 -18.09 -15.27 -15.58
N ARG A 588 -17.87 -14.10 -14.96
CA ARG A 588 -16.95 -13.87 -13.83
C ARG A 588 -17.64 -13.62 -12.48
N ALA A 589 -18.96 -13.82 -12.40
CA ALA A 589 -19.74 -13.64 -11.16
C ALA A 589 -19.81 -14.91 -10.28
N PHE A 590 -19.22 -16.03 -10.72
CA PHE A 590 -19.15 -17.31 -9.98
C PHE A 590 -20.49 -17.80 -9.39
N GLY A 591 -21.58 -17.60 -10.14
CA GLY A 591 -22.94 -18.02 -9.75
C GLY A 591 -23.69 -17.04 -8.85
N LYS A 592 -23.08 -15.91 -8.47
CA LYS A 592 -23.77 -14.73 -7.93
C LYS A 592 -24.49 -13.96 -9.05
N PRO A 593 -25.50 -13.13 -8.74
CA PRO A 593 -25.96 -12.13 -9.69
C PRO A 593 -24.85 -11.09 -9.95
N VAL A 594 -24.80 -10.55 -11.17
CA VAL A 594 -23.84 -9.48 -11.54
C VAL A 594 -24.12 -8.19 -10.76
N VAL A 595 -25.38 -7.90 -10.46
CA VAL A 595 -25.79 -6.77 -9.60
C VAL A 595 -26.77 -7.28 -8.57
N ARG A 596 -26.61 -6.91 -7.31
CA ARG A 596 -27.49 -7.34 -6.21
C ARG A 596 -28.86 -6.70 -6.36
N ALA A 597 -29.90 -7.46 -6.04
CA ALA A 597 -31.29 -7.03 -6.23
C ALA A 597 -31.75 -5.98 -5.21
N ASP A 598 -30.96 -5.77 -4.16
CA ASP A 598 -31.15 -4.85 -3.05
C ASP A 598 -30.15 -3.69 -3.02
N ASN A 599 -29.26 -3.57 -4.03
CA ASN A 599 -28.40 -2.41 -4.17
C ASN A 599 -29.26 -1.13 -4.38
N PRO A 600 -29.15 -0.11 -3.52
CA PRO A 600 -29.93 1.14 -3.64
C PRO A 600 -29.50 2.02 -4.82
N ASN A 601 -28.25 1.92 -5.27
CA ASN A 601 -27.68 2.69 -6.38
C ASN A 601 -26.88 1.77 -7.32
N PRO A 602 -27.55 0.92 -8.11
CA PRO A 602 -26.86 -0.09 -8.91
C PRO A 602 -26.09 0.52 -10.09
N PRO A 603 -24.93 -0.06 -10.47
CA PRO A 603 -24.12 0.39 -11.59
C PRO A 603 -24.92 0.42 -12.90
N PRO A 604 -24.81 1.48 -13.73
CA PRO A 604 -25.54 1.59 -14.99
C PRO A 604 -24.84 0.77 -16.08
N LEU A 605 -25.04 -0.56 -16.06
CA LEU A 605 -24.36 -1.53 -16.94
C LEU A 605 -24.48 -1.26 -18.44
N GLU A 606 -25.48 -0.50 -18.90
CA GLU A 606 -25.57 -0.08 -20.30
C GLU A 606 -24.51 0.96 -20.71
N GLN A 607 -23.82 1.57 -19.75
CA GLN A 607 -22.70 2.49 -19.92
C GLN A 607 -21.34 1.82 -19.69
N ALA A 608 -21.33 0.57 -19.23
CA ALA A 608 -20.11 -0.20 -18.99
C ALA A 608 -19.26 -0.36 -20.27
N PRO A 609 -17.92 -0.39 -20.17
CA PRO A 609 -17.04 -0.51 -21.32
C PRO A 609 -17.27 -1.83 -22.07
N ALA A 610 -17.29 -1.77 -23.40
CA ALA A 610 -17.29 -2.96 -24.24
C ALA A 610 -15.86 -3.49 -24.43
N ALA A 611 -15.73 -4.80 -24.71
CA ALA A 611 -14.47 -5.42 -25.11
C ALA A 611 -13.86 -4.75 -26.37
N PRO A 612 -12.52 -4.68 -26.51
CA PRO A 612 -11.52 -5.34 -25.66
C PRO A 612 -11.31 -4.63 -24.30
N TYR A 613 -11.17 -5.43 -23.24
CA TYR A 613 -10.74 -4.97 -21.91
C TYR A 613 -9.20 -4.84 -21.85
N MET A 614 -8.63 -4.25 -20.80
CA MET A 614 -7.17 -3.96 -20.76
C MET A 614 -6.31 -5.22 -20.99
N SER A 615 -6.66 -6.36 -20.39
CA SER A 615 -5.98 -7.63 -20.65
C SER A 615 -6.31 -8.25 -22.01
N ASP A 616 -7.41 -7.92 -22.68
CA ASP A 616 -7.65 -8.39 -24.06
C ASP A 616 -6.69 -7.72 -25.05
N MET A 617 -6.27 -6.48 -24.75
CA MET A 617 -5.42 -5.64 -25.58
C MET A 617 -3.93 -6.03 -25.48
N MET A 618 -3.50 -6.62 -24.36
CA MET A 618 -2.09 -7.02 -24.17
C MET A 618 -1.66 -8.12 -25.17
N PRO A 619 -0.44 -8.04 -25.74
CA PRO A 619 0.13 -9.13 -26.52
C PRO A 619 0.43 -10.37 -25.67
N GLY A 620 0.63 -11.53 -26.31
CA GLY A 620 0.94 -12.79 -25.63
C GLY A 620 -0.28 -13.58 -25.13
N ASP A 621 -0.01 -14.65 -24.38
CA ASP A 621 -1.00 -15.64 -23.90
C ASP A 621 -1.28 -15.54 -22.39
N PHE A 622 -0.36 -14.92 -21.64
CA PHE A 622 -0.42 -14.68 -20.19
C PHE A 622 -0.31 -13.17 -19.96
N ARG A 623 -1.31 -12.56 -19.32
CA ARG A 623 -1.55 -11.12 -19.42
C ARG A 623 -1.94 -10.54 -18.07
N TRP A 624 -0.94 -10.08 -17.34
CA TRP A 624 -1.04 -9.83 -15.90
C TRP A 624 -1.06 -8.33 -15.60
N PRO A 625 -2.20 -7.78 -15.17
CA PRO A 625 -2.19 -6.47 -14.50
C PRO A 625 -1.35 -6.60 -13.23
N ILE A 626 -0.39 -5.71 -13.07
CA ILE A 626 0.37 -5.57 -11.83
C ILE A 626 -0.17 -4.31 -11.13
N GLY A 627 -1.11 -4.53 -10.21
CA GLY A 627 -1.67 -3.46 -9.38
C GLY A 627 -0.63 -2.88 -8.43
N LEU A 628 -0.88 -1.67 -7.93
CA LEU A 628 0.06 -0.92 -7.08
C LEU A 628 1.47 -0.84 -7.70
N GLY A 629 1.51 -0.77 -9.03
CA GLY A 629 2.71 -0.89 -9.84
C GLY A 629 3.31 0.48 -10.11
N ASN A 630 4.51 0.70 -9.58
CA ASN A 630 5.29 1.94 -9.52
C ASN A 630 4.71 3.07 -8.65
N ASP A 631 3.44 3.01 -8.26
CA ASP A 631 2.78 4.04 -7.44
C ASP A 631 1.50 3.48 -6.82
N GLU A 632 0.97 4.19 -5.83
CA GLU A 632 -0.36 3.96 -5.27
C GLU A 632 -1.12 5.29 -5.18
N ILE A 633 -2.12 5.48 -6.03
CA ILE A 633 -2.94 6.72 -6.11
C ILE A 633 -4.40 6.51 -5.68
N GLY A 634 -4.66 5.39 -5.01
CA GLY A 634 -5.98 4.96 -4.57
C GLY A 634 -6.74 4.19 -5.65
N TYR A 635 -8.04 4.05 -5.42
CA TYR A 635 -8.92 3.27 -6.30
C TYR A 635 -9.08 3.85 -7.70
N LEU A 636 -8.94 2.95 -8.68
CA LEU A 636 -9.13 3.24 -10.09
C LEU A 636 -10.57 2.90 -10.51
N VAL A 637 -11.52 3.57 -9.86
CA VAL A 637 -12.96 3.39 -10.05
C VAL A 637 -13.36 3.71 -11.51
N PRO A 638 -14.11 2.83 -12.20
CA PRO A 638 -14.54 3.08 -13.57
C PRO A 638 -15.46 4.30 -13.73
N GLU A 639 -15.23 5.12 -14.76
CA GLU A 639 -16.04 6.32 -15.07
C GLU A 639 -17.56 6.08 -15.16
N TYR A 640 -17.98 4.87 -15.53
CA TYR A 640 -19.40 4.53 -15.70
C TYR A 640 -20.14 4.30 -14.36
N ASP A 641 -19.40 4.12 -13.27
CA ASP A 641 -19.90 3.77 -11.94
C ASP A 641 -19.35 4.69 -10.83
N TYR A 642 -18.71 5.80 -11.20
CA TYR A 642 -18.10 6.72 -10.26
C TYR A 642 -19.15 7.64 -9.62
N GLU A 643 -19.61 7.33 -8.41
CA GLU A 643 -20.69 8.06 -7.73
C GLU A 643 -20.21 8.71 -6.43
N LEU A 644 -20.58 9.98 -6.23
CA LEU A 644 -20.17 10.77 -5.07
C LEU A 644 -21.36 11.12 -4.19
N HIS A 645 -21.19 11.05 -2.87
CA HIS A 645 -22.23 11.40 -1.92
C HIS A 645 -22.76 12.85 -2.16
N PRO A 646 -24.07 13.03 -2.37
CA PRO A 646 -24.62 14.25 -3.00
C PRO A 646 -24.46 15.54 -2.18
N SER A 647 -24.16 15.45 -0.89
CA SER A 647 -23.91 16.61 -0.02
C SER A 647 -22.56 16.57 0.71
N ALA A 648 -21.76 15.52 0.52
CA ALA A 648 -20.46 15.34 1.18
C ALA A 648 -19.49 14.56 0.28
N PRO A 649 -19.24 15.02 -0.97
CA PRO A 649 -18.42 14.29 -1.93
C PRO A 649 -17.02 14.05 -1.36
N TYR A 650 -16.50 12.84 -1.56
CA TYR A 650 -15.24 12.32 -1.00
C TYR A 650 -15.20 12.13 0.54
N PHE A 651 -15.96 12.91 1.32
CA PHE A 651 -16.02 12.79 2.79
C PHE A 651 -16.93 11.66 3.28
N SER A 652 -17.83 11.17 2.43
CA SER A 652 -18.74 10.08 2.74
C SER A 652 -18.97 9.26 1.47
N GLU A 653 -19.14 7.94 1.65
CA GLU A 653 -19.56 7.04 0.59
C GLU A 653 -20.96 7.42 0.06
N ALA A 654 -21.22 7.17 -1.22
CA ALA A 654 -22.58 7.21 -1.74
C ALA A 654 -23.35 5.93 -1.31
N GLU A 655 -24.69 5.98 -1.26
CA GLU A 655 -25.48 4.75 -1.15
C GLU A 655 -25.11 3.82 -2.31
N GLY A 656 -24.91 2.52 -2.08
CA GLY A 656 -24.66 1.53 -3.15
C GLY A 656 -23.34 0.75 -3.09
N ASP A 657 -22.62 0.84 -1.96
CA ASP A 657 -21.26 0.31 -1.77
C ASP A 657 -20.19 1.11 -2.57
N HIS A 658 -20.25 2.46 -2.49
CA HIS A 658 -19.32 3.41 -3.14
C HIS A 658 -18.26 3.95 -2.16
N TYR A 659 -17.49 3.05 -1.56
CA TYR A 659 -16.39 3.41 -0.65
C TYR A 659 -15.18 3.92 -1.44
N GLU A 660 -14.88 3.28 -2.57
CA GLU A 660 -13.66 3.44 -3.34
C GLU A 660 -13.47 4.87 -3.88
N GLU A 661 -14.55 5.60 -4.19
CA GLU A 661 -14.52 6.99 -4.60
C GLU A 661 -13.94 7.92 -3.51
N THR A 662 -14.13 7.59 -2.22
CA THR A 662 -13.56 8.37 -1.11
C THR A 662 -12.03 8.24 -1.03
N ASN A 663 -11.50 7.09 -1.45
CA ASN A 663 -10.08 6.75 -1.51
C ASN A 663 -9.55 6.69 -2.95
N SER A 664 -10.07 7.55 -3.83
CA SER A 664 -9.64 7.68 -5.23
C SER A 664 -9.16 9.10 -5.51
N VAL A 665 -8.13 9.29 -6.34
CA VAL A 665 -7.73 10.61 -6.85
C VAL A 665 -8.83 11.32 -7.64
N GLY A 666 -9.73 10.60 -8.32
CA GLY A 666 -10.79 11.18 -9.13
C GLY A 666 -11.19 10.37 -10.36
N PRO A 667 -12.39 10.65 -10.95
CA PRO A 667 -12.88 9.97 -12.15
C PRO A 667 -11.97 10.16 -13.38
N GLY A 668 -11.15 11.22 -13.41
CA GLY A 668 -10.19 11.50 -14.48
C GLY A 668 -8.98 10.56 -14.54
N ALA A 669 -8.77 9.67 -13.55
CA ALA A 669 -7.60 8.78 -13.52
C ALA A 669 -7.69 7.62 -14.53
N VAL A 670 -8.78 6.85 -14.53
CA VAL A 670 -9.00 5.73 -15.46
C VAL A 670 -8.88 6.12 -16.96
N PRO A 671 -9.48 7.24 -17.45
CA PRO A 671 -9.31 7.65 -18.84
C PRO A 671 -7.87 8.08 -19.18
N ARG A 672 -7.11 8.62 -18.22
CA ARG A 672 -5.67 8.92 -18.39
C ARG A 672 -4.86 7.63 -18.53
N ILE A 673 -5.09 6.68 -17.63
CA ILE A 673 -4.47 5.35 -17.62
C ILE A 673 -4.74 4.61 -18.94
N ARG A 674 -5.97 4.62 -19.45
CA ARG A 674 -6.31 4.02 -20.75
C ARG A 674 -5.55 4.65 -21.92
N LEU A 675 -5.48 5.98 -21.97
CA LEU A 675 -4.76 6.70 -23.05
C LEU A 675 -3.26 6.42 -23.01
N VAL A 676 -2.66 6.27 -21.82
CA VAL A 676 -1.26 5.86 -21.66
C VAL A 676 -1.08 4.40 -22.07
N LEU A 677 -1.99 3.51 -21.68
CA LEU A 677 -1.95 2.09 -22.06
C LEU A 677 -2.00 1.90 -23.58
N ASP A 678 -2.87 2.64 -24.28
CA ASP A 678 -2.92 2.67 -25.74
C ASP A 678 -1.58 3.09 -26.36
N ALA A 679 -0.94 4.14 -25.83
CA ALA A 679 0.35 4.61 -26.33
C ALA A 679 1.50 3.63 -26.04
N LEU A 680 1.48 2.95 -24.90
CA LEU A 680 2.44 1.89 -24.54
C LEU A 680 2.27 0.66 -25.46
N LEU A 681 1.03 0.29 -25.79
CA LEU A 681 0.72 -0.80 -26.73
C LEU A 681 1.17 -0.48 -28.17
N ASP A 682 0.91 0.74 -28.64
CA ASP A 682 1.38 1.21 -29.95
C ASP A 682 2.92 1.18 -30.07
N ALA A 683 3.65 1.37 -28.96
CA ALA A 683 5.10 1.31 -28.93
C ALA A 683 5.67 -0.12 -28.81
N ILE A 684 5.14 -0.95 -27.90
CA ILE A 684 5.66 -2.32 -27.68
C ILE A 684 5.35 -3.28 -28.83
N GLY A 685 4.31 -2.98 -29.61
CA GLY A 685 3.91 -3.77 -30.78
C GLY A 685 3.19 -5.10 -30.44
N PRO A 686 2.77 -5.85 -31.47
CA PRO A 686 1.91 -7.04 -31.36
C PRO A 686 2.61 -8.33 -30.86
#